data_AF-A0A966K1T0-F1
#
_entry.id   AF-A0A966K1T0-F1
#
_cell.length_a   1.000
_cell.length_b   1.000
_cell.length_c   1.000
_cell.angle_alpha   90.00
_cell.angle_beta   90.00
_cell.angle_gamma   90.00
#
_symmetry.space_group_name_H-M   'P 1'
#
loop_
_entity.id
_entity.type
_entity.pdbx_description
1 polymer ?
#
loop_
_entity_poly.entity_id
_entity_poly.type
_entity_poly.pdbx_seq_one_letter_code
_entity_poly.pdbx_strand_id
1 'polypeptide(L)'
;MAKKLTVAAIQMISSANLADNLRAAERLIKNASDQGAAVVALPEYFCLMGLADTDKVKVRESFGDGPIQDALQNFAQKYQIFLIAGTIPLAASDPLKVLNASLVFNPEGQCIARYDKIHLFGFQTSHERYQESETIEAGSQITTVHISHKGNEWVFGLSICYDLRFPELYRQQAEVDCQIIPAAFTHTTGKDHWEILLRARAIENQCYFLASAQGGLHQNQRRTWGQSMLVDPWGNIVSELPTGEGYVLGELDSAVLEEVRSKLPALKHRSVGIRAISGDKTAFAYSDVISSEALLKAAHATRVIGPKGGKVKVRTPLLASAHGIPSLYSALNPLDSLTPPEKIALLEGIERRAKARDPRIIQVMASLAGEFDVVMVARSNGLLAADIRPLVRVSIHVIAEQNGRRESGSAGGGARSDYGFFDRHRIDLWVDEAVDQALLNLDSRPAPAGPMTVVMGPGWPGVLLHEAIGHGLEGDFNRKGSSAFSGRIGQRVAAKGVTVVDDGTLSGRRGSLNMDDEGTPTQCTTLIEDGVLKGYIQDSLNARLMKMPLTGNGRRESFASLPLPRMTNTYMLSGHYDPQEIVASIDRGLYAVNFGGGQVDITSGKFVFSASVAYWVEKGKIQYPVKGATIIGNGPESLKQVSMIGNDLRLDSGVGVCGKEGQSVPVGVGQPTLRIDEMTVGGTA
;
A
#
# COMPACT_ATOMS: atom_id res chain seq x y z
N MET A 1 -21.77 -9.15 20.56
CA MET A 1 -21.11 -10.40 21.02
C MET A 1 -20.40 -11.00 19.82
N ALA A 2 -19.19 -11.52 19.99
CA ALA A 2 -18.46 -12.18 18.90
C ALA A 2 -19.29 -13.35 18.35
N LYS A 3 -19.32 -13.51 17.02
CA LYS A 3 -20.07 -14.58 16.37
C LYS A 3 -19.23 -15.85 16.48
N LYS A 4 -19.85 -16.94 16.93
CA LYS A 4 -19.22 -18.26 17.06
C LYS A 4 -19.99 -19.30 16.26
N LEU A 5 -19.27 -20.21 15.60
CA LEU A 5 -19.85 -21.30 14.82
C LEU A 5 -19.05 -22.58 15.01
N THR A 6 -19.70 -23.64 15.50
CA THR A 6 -19.07 -24.95 15.66
C THR A 6 -19.08 -25.71 14.34
N VAL A 7 -17.91 -26.18 13.92
CA VAL A 7 -17.69 -26.90 12.67
C VAL A 7 -17.01 -28.24 12.92
N ALA A 8 -17.23 -29.20 12.02
CA ALA A 8 -16.58 -30.50 12.07
C ALA A 8 -16.03 -30.93 10.70
N ALA A 9 -14.86 -31.55 10.71
CA ALA A 9 -14.30 -32.26 9.55
C ALA A 9 -14.24 -33.76 9.86
N ILE A 10 -14.90 -34.55 9.03
CA ILE A 10 -14.96 -36.00 9.16
C ILE A 10 -13.71 -36.63 8.54
N GLN A 11 -13.13 -37.64 9.18
CA GLN A 11 -12.08 -38.48 8.62
C GLN A 11 -12.63 -39.88 8.36
N MET A 12 -12.53 -40.34 7.11
CA MET A 12 -13.04 -41.65 6.71
C MET A 12 -11.94 -42.55 6.16
N ILE A 13 -12.22 -43.86 6.18
CA ILE A 13 -11.49 -44.88 5.44
C ILE A 13 -12.47 -45.51 4.46
N SER A 14 -12.79 -44.80 3.38
CA SER A 14 -13.82 -45.26 2.44
C SER A 14 -13.44 -46.58 1.74
N SER A 15 -14.44 -47.41 1.47
CA SER A 15 -14.34 -48.69 0.77
C SER A 15 -14.88 -48.62 -0.66
N ALA A 16 -14.84 -49.75 -1.38
CA ALA A 16 -15.46 -49.87 -2.69
C ALA A 16 -16.99 -50.08 -2.64
N ASN A 17 -17.61 -50.07 -1.46
CA ASN A 17 -19.05 -50.24 -1.28
C ASN A 17 -19.72 -48.94 -0.84
N LEU A 18 -20.61 -48.41 -1.69
CA LEU A 18 -21.33 -47.17 -1.44
C LEU A 18 -22.21 -47.22 -0.18
N ALA A 19 -22.92 -48.33 0.07
CA ALA A 19 -23.81 -48.44 1.21
C ALA A 19 -23.05 -48.46 2.55
N ASP A 20 -21.88 -49.11 2.58
CA ASP A 20 -20.99 -49.08 3.76
C ASP A 20 -20.48 -47.67 4.04
N ASN A 21 -20.07 -46.97 2.99
CA ASN A 21 -19.58 -45.61 3.08
C ASN A 21 -20.66 -44.63 3.56
N LEU A 22 -21.89 -44.72 3.04
CA LEU A 22 -23.01 -43.88 3.48
C LEU A 22 -23.36 -44.15 4.96
N ARG A 23 -23.33 -45.41 5.42
CA ARG A 23 -23.55 -45.74 6.85
C ARG A 23 -22.45 -45.18 7.75
N ALA A 24 -21.20 -45.25 7.31
CA ALA A 24 -20.07 -44.70 8.05
C ALA A 24 -20.16 -43.16 8.13
N ALA A 25 -20.46 -42.50 7.00
CA ALA A 25 -20.68 -41.07 6.93
C ALA A 25 -21.83 -40.64 7.84
N GLU A 26 -23.00 -41.29 7.77
CA GLU A 26 -24.17 -40.97 8.61
C GLU A 26 -23.83 -41.08 10.10
N ARG A 27 -23.14 -42.15 10.52
CA ARG A 27 -22.73 -42.32 11.92
C ARG A 27 -21.81 -41.20 12.39
N LEU A 28 -20.82 -40.81 11.58
CA LEU A 28 -19.86 -39.77 11.94
C LEU A 28 -20.51 -38.38 11.93
N ILE A 29 -21.38 -38.10 10.95
CA ILE A 29 -22.19 -36.88 10.88
C ILE A 29 -23.06 -36.76 12.13
N LYS A 30 -23.77 -37.83 12.49
CA LYS A 30 -24.60 -37.87 13.70
C LYS A 30 -23.75 -37.54 14.94
N ASN A 31 -22.62 -38.20 15.11
CA ASN A 31 -21.76 -37.98 16.29
C ASN A 31 -21.24 -36.54 16.37
N ALA A 32 -20.87 -35.93 15.24
CA ALA A 32 -20.46 -34.53 15.19
C ALA A 32 -21.62 -33.57 15.49
N SER A 33 -22.81 -33.83 14.93
CA SER A 33 -24.03 -33.06 15.17
C SER A 33 -24.49 -33.15 16.63
N ASP A 34 -24.43 -34.34 17.25
CA ASP A 34 -24.74 -34.54 18.68
C ASP A 34 -23.80 -33.72 19.59
N GLN A 35 -22.60 -33.36 19.12
CA GLN A 35 -21.65 -32.47 19.81
C GLN A 35 -21.80 -30.99 19.42
N GLY A 36 -22.86 -30.64 18.68
CA GLY A 36 -23.22 -29.27 18.37
C GLY A 36 -22.61 -28.71 17.08
N ALA A 37 -22.00 -29.54 16.23
CA ALA A 37 -21.53 -29.09 14.92
C ALA A 37 -22.70 -28.61 14.06
N ALA A 38 -22.63 -27.36 13.61
CA ALA A 38 -23.62 -26.76 12.71
C ALA A 38 -23.22 -26.88 11.24
N VAL A 39 -21.91 -26.98 10.97
CA VAL A 39 -21.35 -27.27 9.63
C VAL A 39 -20.50 -28.53 9.71
N VAL A 40 -20.74 -29.49 8.84
CA VAL A 40 -19.98 -30.75 8.77
C VAL A 40 -19.42 -30.96 7.37
N ALA A 41 -18.13 -31.21 7.25
CA ALA A 41 -17.46 -31.50 6.00
C ALA A 41 -17.01 -32.97 5.92
N LEU A 42 -17.38 -33.63 4.83
CA LEU A 42 -16.95 -34.98 4.47
C LEU A 42 -15.66 -34.95 3.63
N PRO A 43 -14.89 -36.06 3.57
CA PRO A 43 -13.65 -36.09 2.81
C PRO A 43 -13.90 -36.35 1.31
N GLU A 44 -12.89 -36.07 0.48
CA GLU A 44 -12.92 -36.45 -0.94
C GLU A 44 -13.08 -37.97 -1.08
N TYR A 45 -13.83 -38.43 -2.07
CA TYR A 45 -14.15 -39.84 -2.31
C TYR A 45 -14.85 -40.54 -1.16
N PHE A 46 -15.54 -39.80 -0.26
CA PHE A 46 -16.27 -40.42 0.84
C PHE A 46 -17.24 -41.50 0.35
N CYS A 47 -17.91 -41.26 -0.79
CA CYS A 47 -18.93 -42.14 -1.34
C CYS A 47 -18.36 -43.43 -1.96
N LEU A 48 -17.16 -43.39 -2.54
CA LEU A 48 -16.56 -44.55 -3.20
C LEU A 48 -15.04 -44.44 -3.32
N MET A 49 -14.33 -45.39 -2.71
CA MET A 49 -12.92 -45.68 -2.98
C MET A 49 -12.83 -46.95 -3.83
N GLY A 50 -12.97 -46.80 -5.15
CA GLY A 50 -13.09 -47.92 -6.11
C GLY A 50 -11.87 -48.84 -6.15
N LEU A 51 -12.08 -50.09 -6.59
CA LEU A 51 -10.98 -51.03 -6.82
C LEU A 51 -10.15 -50.63 -8.04
N ALA A 52 -10.81 -50.04 -9.04
CA ALA A 52 -10.18 -49.32 -10.14
C ALA A 52 -10.68 -47.87 -10.17
N ASP A 53 -9.85 -46.94 -10.66
CA ASP A 53 -10.25 -45.53 -10.78
C ASP A 53 -11.49 -45.37 -11.68
N THR A 54 -11.67 -46.20 -12.70
CA THR A 54 -12.85 -46.15 -13.58
C THR A 54 -14.16 -46.55 -12.91
N ASP A 55 -14.15 -47.13 -11.71
CA ASP A 55 -15.39 -47.52 -11.02
C ASP A 55 -16.26 -46.30 -10.67
N LYS A 56 -15.65 -45.13 -10.45
CA LYS A 56 -16.38 -43.86 -10.19
C LYS A 56 -17.32 -43.47 -11.36
N VAL A 57 -16.96 -43.85 -12.58
CA VAL A 57 -17.73 -43.59 -13.80
C VAL A 57 -19.05 -44.39 -13.78
N LYS A 58 -19.07 -45.57 -13.16
CA LYS A 58 -20.24 -46.46 -13.10
C LYS A 58 -21.29 -45.99 -12.10
N VAL A 59 -20.87 -45.25 -11.07
CA VAL A 59 -21.73 -44.77 -9.96
C VAL A 59 -22.04 -43.27 -10.07
N ARG A 60 -21.68 -42.63 -11.19
CA ARG A 60 -21.87 -41.20 -11.38
C ARG A 60 -23.35 -40.84 -11.42
N GLU A 61 -23.68 -39.70 -10.86
CA GLU A 61 -25.05 -39.20 -10.80
C GLU A 61 -25.28 -38.01 -11.71
N SER A 62 -26.54 -37.78 -12.09
CA SER A 62 -26.93 -36.51 -12.68
C SER A 62 -27.02 -35.47 -11.58
N PHE A 63 -26.67 -34.22 -11.87
CA PHE A 63 -26.81 -33.17 -10.85
C PHE A 63 -28.28 -32.97 -10.47
N GLY A 64 -28.57 -33.03 -9.18
CA GLY A 64 -29.91 -32.93 -8.61
C GLY A 64 -30.69 -34.25 -8.56
N ASP A 65 -30.09 -35.37 -8.98
CA ASP A 65 -30.78 -36.67 -9.06
C ASP A 65 -29.81 -37.83 -8.82
N GLY A 66 -30.04 -38.60 -7.75
CA GLY A 66 -29.32 -39.84 -7.47
C GLY A 66 -29.22 -40.20 -5.98
N PRO A 67 -28.97 -41.48 -5.67
CA PRO A 67 -29.01 -42.01 -4.31
C PRO A 67 -27.99 -41.38 -3.34
N ILE A 68 -26.83 -40.92 -3.81
CA ILE A 68 -25.82 -40.23 -3.00
C ILE A 68 -26.35 -38.85 -2.62
N GLN A 69 -26.87 -38.09 -3.59
CA GLN A 69 -27.47 -36.77 -3.35
C GLN A 69 -28.69 -36.88 -2.43
N ASP A 70 -29.57 -37.86 -2.64
CA ASP A 70 -30.72 -38.13 -1.77
C ASP A 70 -30.28 -38.42 -0.33
N ALA A 71 -29.24 -39.25 -0.15
CA ALA A 71 -28.71 -39.55 1.18
C ALA A 71 -28.15 -38.29 1.87
N LEU A 72 -27.39 -37.46 1.16
CA LEU A 72 -26.81 -36.22 1.68
C LEU A 72 -27.89 -35.19 2.06
N GLN A 73 -28.90 -35.02 1.21
CA GLN A 73 -30.08 -34.21 1.50
C GLN A 73 -30.77 -34.69 2.78
N ASN A 74 -31.00 -36.00 2.88
CA ASN A 74 -31.62 -36.60 4.06
C ASN A 74 -30.77 -36.43 5.32
N PHE A 75 -29.45 -36.54 5.24
CA PHE A 75 -28.57 -36.32 6.38
C PHE A 75 -28.61 -34.87 6.86
N ALA A 76 -28.51 -33.91 5.94
CA ALA A 76 -28.59 -32.48 6.28
C ALA A 76 -29.92 -32.14 6.98
N GLN A 77 -31.04 -32.64 6.46
CA GLN A 77 -32.36 -32.49 7.07
C GLN A 77 -32.49 -33.19 8.42
N LYS A 78 -32.11 -34.46 8.50
CA LYS A 78 -32.26 -35.28 9.70
C LYS A 78 -31.47 -34.74 10.88
N TYR A 79 -30.27 -34.22 10.63
CA TYR A 79 -29.36 -33.71 11.66
C TYR A 79 -29.40 -32.19 11.81
N GLN A 80 -30.19 -31.48 10.98
CA GLN A 80 -30.36 -30.03 11.03
C GLN A 80 -29.02 -29.27 10.94
N ILE A 81 -28.19 -29.66 9.97
CA ILE A 81 -26.84 -29.11 9.75
C ILE A 81 -26.67 -28.60 8.32
N PHE A 82 -25.67 -27.74 8.13
CA PHE A 82 -25.09 -27.51 6.82
C PHE A 82 -24.08 -28.63 6.53
N LEU A 83 -24.30 -29.39 5.46
CA LEU A 83 -23.46 -30.53 5.09
C LEU A 83 -22.68 -30.25 3.81
N ILE A 84 -21.36 -30.38 3.88
CA ILE A 84 -20.45 -30.26 2.74
C ILE A 84 -20.00 -31.66 2.35
N ALA A 85 -20.42 -32.10 1.17
CA ALA A 85 -20.40 -33.50 0.74
C ALA A 85 -19.01 -34.07 0.45
N GLY A 86 -17.92 -33.36 0.72
CA GLY A 86 -16.59 -33.84 0.38
C GLY A 86 -16.41 -33.87 -1.14
N THR A 87 -16.52 -35.05 -1.75
CA THR A 87 -16.78 -35.13 -3.20
C THR A 87 -17.70 -36.28 -3.62
N ILE A 88 -18.48 -36.03 -4.67
CA ILE A 88 -19.35 -36.98 -5.36
C ILE A 88 -19.01 -37.05 -6.86
N PRO A 89 -19.15 -38.21 -7.51
CA PRO A 89 -18.98 -38.34 -8.96
C PRO A 89 -20.25 -37.87 -9.67
N LEU A 90 -20.19 -36.74 -10.37
CA LEU A 90 -21.27 -36.27 -11.24
C LEU A 90 -20.98 -36.57 -12.71
N ALA A 91 -22.03 -36.66 -13.52
CA ALA A 91 -21.91 -36.77 -14.97
C ALA A 91 -21.10 -35.60 -15.56
N ALA A 92 -20.07 -35.94 -16.34
CA ALA A 92 -19.24 -35.00 -17.09
C ALA A 92 -19.68 -34.91 -18.56
N SER A 93 -19.05 -34.02 -19.33
CA SER A 93 -19.31 -33.92 -20.77
C SER A 93 -18.79 -35.15 -21.52
N ASP A 94 -17.65 -35.70 -21.07
CA ASP A 94 -17.11 -36.98 -21.53
C ASP A 94 -17.77 -38.15 -20.77
N PRO A 95 -18.46 -39.10 -21.44
CA PRO A 95 -19.13 -40.22 -20.79
C PRO A 95 -18.20 -41.21 -20.10
N LEU A 96 -16.90 -41.14 -20.37
CA LEU A 96 -15.86 -41.93 -19.72
C LEU A 96 -15.27 -41.23 -18.48
N LYS A 97 -15.71 -40.01 -18.18
CA LYS A 97 -15.23 -39.20 -17.05
C LYS A 97 -16.35 -38.82 -16.10
N VAL A 98 -15.95 -38.28 -14.95
CA VAL A 98 -16.84 -37.67 -13.97
C VAL A 98 -16.37 -36.26 -13.63
N LEU A 99 -17.28 -35.42 -13.17
CA LEU A 99 -16.93 -34.23 -12.41
C LEU A 99 -16.78 -34.66 -10.95
N ASN A 100 -15.62 -34.36 -10.35
CA ASN A 100 -15.39 -34.60 -8.94
C ASN A 100 -15.90 -33.38 -8.16
N ALA A 101 -17.14 -33.46 -7.69
CA ALA A 101 -17.90 -32.30 -7.24
C ALA A 101 -18.14 -32.31 -5.72
N SER A 102 -17.96 -31.18 -5.06
CA SER A 102 -18.42 -30.93 -3.70
C SER A 102 -19.76 -30.19 -3.74
N LEU A 103 -20.78 -30.75 -3.09
CA LEU A 103 -22.08 -30.12 -2.92
C LEU A 103 -22.27 -29.64 -1.49
N VAL A 104 -22.96 -28.51 -1.31
CA VAL A 104 -23.32 -27.97 0.00
C VAL A 104 -24.82 -28.00 0.17
N PHE A 105 -25.29 -28.67 1.21
CA PHE A 105 -26.71 -28.76 1.56
C PHE A 105 -27.00 -27.95 2.82
N ASN A 106 -28.12 -27.22 2.84
CA ASN A 106 -28.62 -26.54 4.03
C ASN A 106 -29.45 -27.49 4.93
N PRO A 107 -29.84 -27.08 6.15
CA PRO A 107 -30.68 -27.87 7.05
C PRO A 107 -32.06 -28.23 6.49
N GLU A 108 -32.54 -27.53 5.46
CA GLU A 108 -33.76 -27.85 4.72
C GLU A 108 -33.53 -28.88 3.61
N GLY A 109 -32.28 -29.35 3.43
CA GLY A 109 -31.88 -30.33 2.43
C GLY A 109 -31.77 -29.78 1.01
N GLN A 110 -31.74 -28.47 0.85
CA GLN A 110 -31.54 -27.82 -0.45
C GLN A 110 -30.06 -27.72 -0.74
N CYS A 111 -29.66 -28.06 -1.97
CA CYS A 111 -28.30 -27.82 -2.45
C CYS A 111 -28.11 -26.33 -2.72
N ILE A 112 -27.32 -25.65 -1.89
CA ILE A 112 -27.09 -24.19 -1.93
C ILE A 112 -25.78 -23.79 -2.63
N ALA A 113 -24.85 -24.73 -2.82
CA ALA A 113 -23.63 -24.49 -3.58
C ALA A 113 -23.06 -25.78 -4.19
N ARG A 114 -22.29 -25.62 -5.26
CA ARG A 114 -21.55 -26.68 -5.94
C ARG A 114 -20.16 -26.18 -6.35
N TYR A 115 -19.16 -27.00 -6.13
CA TYR A 115 -17.79 -26.78 -6.58
C TYR A 115 -17.27 -28.01 -7.30
N ASP A 116 -16.81 -27.84 -8.55
CA ASP A 116 -16.20 -28.91 -9.32
C ASP A 116 -14.68 -28.74 -9.29
N LYS A 117 -13.95 -29.81 -8.93
CA LYS A 117 -12.49 -29.77 -8.75
C LYS A 117 -11.78 -29.17 -9.98
N ILE A 118 -11.06 -28.08 -9.78
CA ILE A 118 -10.39 -27.36 -10.88
C ILE A 118 -9.04 -27.99 -11.19
N HIS A 119 -8.19 -28.22 -10.19
CA HIS A 119 -6.86 -28.76 -10.40
C HIS A 119 -6.86 -30.28 -10.22
N LEU A 120 -6.58 -31.00 -11.30
CA LEU A 120 -6.53 -32.46 -11.32
C LEU A 120 -5.13 -32.96 -10.91
N PHE A 121 -5.08 -33.87 -9.95
CA PHE A 121 -3.83 -34.40 -9.42
C PHE A 121 -3.15 -35.34 -10.41
N GLY A 122 -1.86 -35.10 -10.64
CA GLY A 122 -0.95 -36.00 -11.35
C GLY A 122 0.31 -36.21 -10.53
N PHE A 123 0.71 -37.46 -10.31
CA PHE A 123 1.92 -37.82 -9.58
C PHE A 123 2.46 -39.14 -10.06
N GLN A 124 3.77 -39.21 -10.32
CA GLN A 124 4.43 -40.42 -10.79
C GLN A 124 5.81 -40.56 -10.14
N THR A 125 6.10 -41.77 -9.65
CA THR A 125 7.41 -42.23 -9.18
C THR A 125 7.75 -43.55 -9.87
N SER A 126 8.87 -44.19 -9.49
CA SER A 126 9.19 -45.55 -9.94
C SER A 126 8.22 -46.62 -9.43
N HIS A 127 7.43 -46.32 -8.39
CA HIS A 127 6.57 -47.31 -7.70
C HIS A 127 5.09 -46.89 -7.59
N GLU A 128 4.76 -45.63 -7.86
CA GLU A 128 3.40 -45.08 -7.75
C GLU A 128 3.06 -44.25 -8.99
N ARG A 129 1.82 -44.34 -9.47
CA ARG A 129 1.28 -43.45 -10.51
C ARG A 129 -0.18 -43.12 -10.20
N TYR A 130 -0.48 -41.83 -10.17
CA TYR A 130 -1.83 -41.27 -10.05
C TYR A 130 -2.02 -40.25 -11.16
N GLN A 131 -3.09 -40.38 -11.94
CA GLN A 131 -3.41 -39.44 -13.02
C GLN A 131 -4.93 -39.21 -13.08
N GLU A 132 -5.42 -38.23 -12.32
CA GLU A 132 -6.86 -37.97 -12.21
C GLU A 132 -7.50 -37.57 -13.55
N SER A 133 -6.76 -36.89 -14.43
CA SER A 133 -7.28 -36.44 -15.74
C SER A 133 -7.73 -37.56 -16.68
N GLU A 134 -7.35 -38.81 -16.41
CA GLU A 134 -7.80 -39.99 -17.16
C GLU A 134 -9.28 -40.31 -16.89
N THR A 135 -9.79 -40.00 -15.69
CA THR A 135 -11.17 -40.34 -15.27
C THR A 135 -11.99 -39.15 -14.76
N ILE A 136 -11.38 -37.96 -14.65
CA ILE A 136 -12.01 -36.76 -14.12
C ILE A 136 -11.90 -35.61 -15.12
N GLU A 137 -13.00 -34.89 -15.31
CA GLU A 137 -13.06 -33.62 -16.05
C GLU A 137 -12.85 -32.46 -15.08
N ALA A 138 -12.06 -31.46 -15.48
CA ALA A 138 -11.74 -30.31 -14.64
C ALA A 138 -12.91 -29.31 -14.60
N GLY A 139 -13.21 -28.80 -13.41
CA GLY A 139 -14.07 -27.65 -13.22
C GLY A 139 -13.41 -26.34 -13.66
N SER A 140 -14.20 -25.27 -13.71
CA SER A 140 -13.72 -23.92 -14.09
C SER A 140 -14.23 -22.80 -13.18
N GLN A 141 -15.14 -23.11 -12.25
CA GLN A 141 -15.83 -22.13 -11.43
C GLN A 141 -15.27 -22.12 -10.01
N ILE A 142 -14.92 -20.93 -9.54
CA ILE A 142 -14.53 -20.69 -8.15
C ILE A 142 -15.80 -20.42 -7.36
N THR A 143 -16.00 -21.15 -6.29
CA THR A 143 -17.25 -21.11 -5.52
C THR A 143 -16.99 -20.69 -4.09
N THR A 144 -17.80 -19.75 -3.60
CA THR A 144 -17.99 -19.43 -2.19
C THR A 144 -19.45 -19.64 -1.82
N VAL A 145 -19.74 -19.89 -0.55
CA VAL A 145 -21.09 -20.10 -0.05
C VAL A 145 -21.32 -19.29 1.23
N HIS A 146 -22.50 -18.68 1.33
CA HIS A 146 -22.95 -17.96 2.51
C HIS A 146 -23.78 -18.90 3.38
N ILE A 147 -23.42 -19.01 4.64
CA ILE A 147 -24.10 -19.83 5.64
C ILE A 147 -24.62 -18.93 6.75
N SER A 148 -25.94 -18.90 6.92
CA SER A 148 -26.60 -18.19 8.02
C SER A 148 -26.89 -19.16 9.16
N HIS A 149 -26.31 -18.92 10.33
CA HIS A 149 -26.59 -19.72 11.52
C HIS A 149 -26.85 -18.82 12.72
N LYS A 150 -28.03 -18.98 13.37
CA LYS A 150 -28.45 -18.17 14.53
C LYS A 150 -28.35 -16.65 14.28
N GLY A 151 -28.70 -16.20 13.07
CA GLY A 151 -28.66 -14.78 12.67
C GLY A 151 -27.27 -14.24 12.33
N ASN A 152 -26.25 -15.11 12.29
CA ASN A 152 -24.90 -14.75 11.91
C ASN A 152 -24.57 -15.31 10.52
N GLU A 153 -24.20 -14.43 9.61
CA GLU A 153 -23.64 -14.78 8.30
C GLU A 153 -22.17 -15.15 8.42
N TRP A 154 -21.80 -16.24 7.73
CA TRP A 154 -20.43 -16.74 7.55
C TRP A 154 -20.19 -17.05 6.08
N VAL A 155 -19.00 -16.72 5.57
CA VAL A 155 -18.62 -16.99 4.18
C VAL A 155 -17.60 -18.12 4.14
N PHE A 156 -17.90 -19.15 3.36
CA PHE A 156 -17.02 -20.29 3.17
C PHE A 156 -16.47 -20.36 1.75
N GLY A 157 -15.17 -20.60 1.61
CA GLY A 157 -14.55 -20.93 0.33
C GLY A 157 -14.47 -22.44 0.12
N LEU A 158 -14.72 -22.90 -1.12
CA LEU A 158 -14.69 -24.31 -1.48
C LEU A 158 -13.48 -24.62 -2.35
N SER A 159 -12.71 -25.64 -1.97
CA SER A 159 -11.64 -26.22 -2.79
C SER A 159 -11.54 -27.73 -2.53
N ILE A 160 -10.81 -28.47 -3.36
CA ILE A 160 -10.65 -29.93 -3.22
C ILE A 160 -9.18 -30.32 -3.36
N CYS A 161 -8.62 -30.92 -2.31
CA CYS A 161 -7.38 -31.69 -2.30
C CYS A 161 -6.17 -31.00 -2.97
N TYR A 162 -5.96 -31.24 -4.27
CA TYR A 162 -4.81 -30.73 -5.01
C TYR A 162 -4.85 -29.20 -5.20
N ASP A 163 -6.05 -28.60 -5.15
CA ASP A 163 -6.23 -27.15 -5.15
C ASP A 163 -5.42 -26.45 -4.04
N LEU A 164 -5.13 -27.14 -2.92
CA LEU A 164 -4.26 -26.66 -1.84
C LEU A 164 -2.91 -26.12 -2.33
N ARG A 165 -2.38 -26.65 -3.43
CA ARG A 165 -1.07 -26.25 -3.94
C ARG A 165 -1.09 -24.93 -4.70
N PHE A 166 -2.26 -24.41 -5.05
CA PHE A 166 -2.43 -23.23 -5.90
C PHE A 166 -2.90 -22.04 -5.06
N PRO A 167 -1.99 -21.23 -4.49
CA PRO A 167 -2.37 -20.05 -3.71
C PRO A 167 -3.29 -19.12 -4.50
N GLU A 168 -3.13 -19.04 -5.82
CA GLU A 168 -3.90 -18.18 -6.72
C GLU A 168 -5.40 -18.47 -6.67
N LEU A 169 -5.79 -19.74 -6.49
CA LEU A 169 -7.19 -20.12 -6.34
C LEU A 169 -7.79 -19.45 -5.10
N TYR A 170 -7.08 -19.49 -3.98
CA TYR A 170 -7.51 -18.87 -2.73
C TYR A 170 -7.47 -17.33 -2.80
N ARG A 171 -6.58 -16.75 -3.63
CA ARG A 171 -6.55 -15.30 -3.87
C ARG A 171 -7.68 -14.79 -4.75
N GLN A 172 -8.20 -15.65 -5.62
CA GLN A 172 -9.34 -15.32 -6.46
C GLN A 172 -10.66 -15.46 -5.72
N GLN A 173 -10.71 -16.33 -4.71
CA GLN A 173 -11.78 -16.30 -3.72
C GLN A 173 -11.70 -14.96 -2.96
N ALA A 174 -12.85 -14.29 -2.80
CA ALA A 174 -12.93 -13.09 -1.98
C ALA A 174 -12.53 -13.39 -0.52
N GLU A 175 -12.48 -12.36 0.33
CA GLU A 175 -12.21 -12.56 1.76
C GLU A 175 -13.29 -13.45 2.39
N VAL A 176 -12.95 -14.71 2.71
CA VAL A 176 -13.84 -15.69 3.34
C VAL A 176 -13.49 -15.88 4.82
N ASP A 177 -14.41 -16.40 5.62
CA ASP A 177 -14.20 -16.66 7.05
C ASP A 177 -13.54 -18.02 7.30
N CYS A 178 -13.89 -19.02 6.50
CA CYS A 178 -13.33 -20.36 6.58
C CYS A 178 -13.21 -21.02 5.21
N GLN A 179 -12.08 -21.63 4.93
CA GLN A 179 -11.85 -22.45 3.74
C GLN A 179 -12.16 -23.91 4.05
N ILE A 180 -12.79 -24.60 3.13
CA ILE A 180 -13.13 -26.02 3.24
C ILE A 180 -12.32 -26.81 2.23
N ILE A 181 -11.62 -27.83 2.71
CA ILE A 181 -10.85 -28.71 1.84
C ILE A 181 -11.07 -30.20 2.14
N PRO A 182 -11.93 -30.87 1.36
CA PRO A 182 -11.99 -32.31 1.30
C PRO A 182 -10.77 -32.86 0.56
N ALA A 183 -10.15 -33.92 1.07
CA ALA A 183 -8.98 -34.50 0.43
C ALA A 183 -8.82 -36.00 0.61
N ALA A 184 -8.36 -36.66 -0.46
CA ALA A 184 -7.80 -38.01 -0.42
C ALA A 184 -6.28 -37.94 -0.63
N PHE A 185 -5.61 -37.10 0.15
CA PHE A 185 -4.19 -36.79 -0.01
C PHE A 185 -3.33 -38.06 0.15
N THR A 186 -2.40 -38.29 -0.79
CA THR A 186 -1.58 -39.51 -0.79
C THR A 186 -0.65 -39.53 0.42
N HIS A 187 -0.36 -40.72 0.97
CA HIS A 187 0.54 -40.84 2.11
C HIS A 187 1.92 -40.21 1.84
N THR A 188 2.51 -40.49 0.67
CA THR A 188 3.84 -39.98 0.26
C THR A 188 3.92 -38.46 0.32
N THR A 189 2.94 -37.77 -0.27
CA THR A 189 2.97 -36.30 -0.30
C THR A 189 2.37 -35.66 0.94
N GLY A 190 1.48 -36.35 1.64
CA GLY A 190 0.81 -35.85 2.84
C GLY A 190 1.75 -35.71 4.01
N LYS A 191 2.62 -36.71 4.21
CA LYS A 191 3.63 -36.71 5.27
C LYS A 191 4.46 -35.43 5.33
N ASP A 192 4.86 -34.93 4.17
CA ASP A 192 5.81 -33.81 4.08
C ASP A 192 5.14 -32.46 3.77
N HIS A 193 3.90 -32.46 3.27
CA HIS A 193 3.27 -31.22 2.77
C HIS A 193 1.92 -30.87 3.37
N TRP A 194 1.13 -31.83 3.86
CA TRP A 194 -0.29 -31.60 4.16
C TRP A 194 -0.50 -30.52 5.22
N GLU A 195 0.03 -30.73 6.42
CA GLU A 195 -0.07 -29.77 7.53
C GLU A 195 0.53 -28.40 7.16
N ILE A 196 1.72 -28.40 6.57
CA ILE A 196 2.45 -27.17 6.21
C ILE A 196 1.63 -26.32 5.25
N LEU A 197 1.06 -26.93 4.21
CA LEU A 197 0.27 -26.21 3.23
C LEU A 197 -1.04 -25.70 3.82
N LEU A 198 -1.73 -26.47 4.66
CA LEU A 198 -2.95 -26.02 5.34
C LEU A 198 -2.68 -24.78 6.19
N ARG A 199 -1.63 -24.81 7.01
CA ARG A 199 -1.24 -23.67 7.84
C ARG A 199 -0.80 -22.47 7.02
N ALA A 200 -0.02 -22.69 5.97
CA ALA A 200 0.36 -21.63 5.05
C ALA A 200 -0.87 -20.95 4.42
N ARG A 201 -1.88 -21.73 3.99
CA ARG A 201 -3.13 -21.17 3.42
C ARG A 201 -3.97 -20.43 4.45
N ALA A 202 -4.04 -20.90 5.69
CA ALA A 202 -4.73 -20.21 6.76
C ALA A 202 -4.09 -18.84 7.06
N ILE A 203 -2.76 -18.82 7.24
CA ILE A 203 -1.97 -17.61 7.52
C ILE A 203 -2.11 -16.59 6.39
N GLU A 204 -1.87 -17.02 5.15
CA GLU A 204 -1.73 -16.09 4.06
C GLU A 204 -3.08 -15.47 3.64
N ASN A 205 -4.18 -16.19 3.88
CA ASN A 205 -5.55 -15.73 3.56
C ASN A 205 -6.28 -15.18 4.80
N GLN A 206 -5.65 -15.23 5.99
CA GLN A 206 -6.19 -14.71 7.24
C GLN A 206 -7.63 -15.19 7.50
N CYS A 207 -7.82 -16.50 7.36
CA CYS A 207 -9.10 -17.18 7.53
C CYS A 207 -8.88 -18.56 8.17
N TYR A 208 -9.93 -19.16 8.71
CA TYR A 208 -9.87 -20.53 9.20
C TYR A 208 -9.73 -21.51 8.03
N PHE A 209 -9.18 -22.70 8.29
CA PHE A 209 -9.06 -23.77 7.31
C PHE A 209 -9.56 -25.08 7.91
N LEU A 210 -10.66 -25.62 7.39
CA LEU A 210 -11.28 -26.87 7.81
C LEU A 210 -10.98 -27.96 6.77
N ALA A 211 -10.11 -28.90 7.15
CA ALA A 211 -9.60 -29.94 6.28
C ALA A 211 -10.15 -31.31 6.67
N SER A 212 -10.87 -31.95 5.75
CA SER A 212 -11.47 -33.27 5.93
C SER A 212 -10.77 -34.28 5.03
N ALA A 213 -10.18 -35.31 5.64
CA ALA A 213 -9.26 -36.21 4.95
C ALA A 213 -9.77 -37.65 4.86
N GLN A 214 -9.39 -38.37 3.81
CA GLN A 214 -9.31 -39.83 3.86
C GLN A 214 -8.04 -40.22 4.62
N GLY A 215 -8.14 -41.28 5.44
CA GLY A 215 -7.00 -41.79 6.20
C GLY A 215 -6.79 -43.28 6.06
N GLY A 216 -5.55 -43.73 6.27
CA GLY A 216 -5.22 -45.14 6.42
C GLY A 216 -5.06 -45.92 5.12
N LEU A 217 -5.22 -47.24 5.20
CA LEU A 217 -5.10 -48.17 4.07
C LEU A 217 -6.49 -48.56 3.59
N HIS A 218 -6.76 -48.31 2.31
CA HIS A 218 -8.03 -48.63 1.68
C HIS A 218 -8.03 -50.06 1.08
N GLN A 219 -9.22 -50.58 0.80
CA GLN A 219 -9.41 -51.93 0.22
C GLN A 219 -8.62 -52.14 -1.09
N ASN A 220 -8.50 -51.08 -1.90
CA ASN A 220 -7.76 -51.06 -3.16
C ASN A 220 -6.23 -50.91 -2.99
N GLN A 221 -5.71 -51.05 -1.76
CA GLN A 221 -4.30 -50.87 -1.39
C GLN A 221 -3.77 -49.42 -1.49
N ARG A 222 -4.61 -48.44 -1.86
CA ARG A 222 -4.24 -47.02 -1.76
C ARG A 222 -4.06 -46.67 -0.29
N ARG A 223 -3.02 -45.88 0.00
CA ARG A 223 -2.79 -45.32 1.33
C ARG A 223 -2.96 -43.81 1.31
N THR A 224 -3.85 -43.30 2.15
CA THR A 224 -4.10 -41.86 2.33
C THR A 224 -3.56 -41.39 3.68
N TRP A 225 -3.26 -40.10 3.76
CA TRP A 225 -2.52 -39.53 4.88
C TRP A 225 -3.37 -39.43 6.16
N GLY A 226 -4.65 -39.08 6.05
CA GLY A 226 -5.47 -38.70 7.21
C GLY A 226 -5.16 -37.26 7.63
N GLN A 227 -5.00 -37.07 8.93
CA GLN A 227 -4.73 -35.77 9.55
C GLN A 227 -5.76 -34.69 9.18
N SER A 228 -7.05 -35.01 9.35
CA SER A 228 -8.12 -34.00 9.31
C SER A 228 -7.87 -32.97 10.42
N MET A 229 -8.07 -31.69 10.15
CA MET A 229 -7.76 -30.63 11.11
C MET A 229 -8.54 -29.35 10.88
N LEU A 230 -8.65 -28.54 11.93
CA LEU A 230 -9.03 -27.14 11.86
C LEU A 230 -7.81 -26.29 12.18
N VAL A 231 -7.52 -25.30 11.33
CA VAL A 231 -6.44 -24.33 11.52
C VAL A 231 -7.03 -22.93 11.65
N ASP A 232 -6.51 -22.13 12.58
CA ASP A 232 -6.94 -20.74 12.77
C ASP A 232 -6.24 -19.75 11.79
N PRO A 233 -6.72 -18.50 11.70
CA PRO A 233 -6.12 -17.47 10.83
C PRO A 233 -4.66 -17.11 11.13
N TRP A 234 -4.14 -17.48 12.31
CA TRP A 234 -2.74 -17.27 12.69
C TRP A 234 -1.86 -18.47 12.33
N GLY A 235 -2.46 -19.57 11.86
CA GLY A 235 -1.77 -20.80 11.51
C GLY A 235 -1.58 -21.76 12.69
N ASN A 236 -2.32 -21.59 13.80
CA ASN A 236 -2.35 -22.57 14.88
C ASN A 236 -3.30 -23.71 14.53
N ILE A 237 -2.91 -24.94 14.82
CA ILE A 237 -3.79 -26.11 14.71
C ILE A 237 -4.74 -26.08 15.92
N VAL A 238 -6.03 -25.86 15.68
CA VAL A 238 -7.07 -25.79 16.70
C VAL A 238 -7.48 -27.18 17.16
N SER A 239 -7.64 -28.09 16.21
CA SER A 239 -7.94 -29.50 16.47
C SER A 239 -7.44 -30.36 15.32
N GLU A 240 -7.00 -31.58 15.61
CA GLU A 240 -6.51 -32.53 14.61
C GLU A 240 -6.88 -33.98 14.96
N LEU A 241 -7.03 -34.81 13.92
CA LEU A 241 -7.18 -36.25 14.02
C LEU A 241 -6.11 -36.92 13.15
N PRO A 242 -4.96 -37.32 13.73
CA PRO A 242 -3.80 -37.77 12.95
C PRO A 242 -4.08 -38.97 12.05
N THR A 243 -4.76 -39.99 12.56
CA THR A 243 -5.00 -41.25 11.84
C THR A 243 -6.32 -41.89 12.26
N GLY A 244 -6.82 -42.82 11.45
CA GLY A 244 -8.02 -43.61 11.78
C GLY A 244 -9.32 -42.90 11.42
N GLU A 245 -10.45 -43.58 11.59
CA GLU A 245 -11.77 -43.03 11.34
C GLU A 245 -12.25 -42.18 12.52
N GLY A 246 -12.87 -41.02 12.26
CA GLY A 246 -13.38 -40.15 13.31
C GLY A 246 -13.76 -38.77 12.76
N TYR A 247 -13.67 -37.74 13.59
CA TYR A 247 -13.84 -36.35 13.19
C TYR A 247 -13.07 -35.41 14.11
N VAL A 248 -12.79 -34.23 13.60
CA VAL A 248 -12.34 -33.09 14.41
C VAL A 248 -13.50 -32.13 14.61
N LEU A 249 -13.56 -31.50 15.78
CA LEU A 249 -14.52 -30.47 16.14
C LEU A 249 -13.75 -29.18 16.47
N GLY A 250 -14.32 -28.02 16.13
CA GLY A 250 -13.75 -26.75 16.53
C GLY A 250 -14.72 -25.59 16.34
N GLU A 251 -14.34 -24.42 16.86
CA GLU A 251 -15.17 -23.21 16.81
C GLU A 251 -14.49 -22.14 15.97
N LEU A 252 -15.23 -21.59 15.01
CA LEU A 252 -14.86 -20.37 14.30
C LEU A 252 -15.29 -19.18 15.16
N ASP A 253 -14.40 -18.19 15.34
CA ASP A 253 -14.67 -16.98 16.11
C ASP A 253 -14.41 -15.74 15.25
N SER A 254 -15.44 -14.92 15.04
CA SER A 254 -15.32 -13.70 14.23
C SER A 254 -14.35 -12.69 14.85
N ALA A 255 -14.21 -12.67 16.17
CA ALA A 255 -13.28 -11.76 16.84
C ALA A 255 -11.82 -12.11 16.52
N VAL A 256 -11.49 -13.40 16.36
CA VAL A 256 -10.14 -13.84 15.99
C VAL A 256 -9.82 -13.43 14.55
N LEU A 257 -10.78 -13.56 13.62
CA LEU A 257 -10.64 -13.08 12.24
C LEU A 257 -10.38 -11.58 12.20
N GLU A 258 -11.21 -10.79 12.91
CA GLU A 258 -11.07 -9.34 12.99
C GLU A 258 -9.73 -8.93 13.61
N GLU A 259 -9.31 -9.58 14.70
CA GLU A 259 -8.04 -9.31 15.38
C GLU A 259 -6.84 -9.56 14.47
N VAL A 260 -6.77 -10.72 13.81
CA VAL A 260 -5.65 -11.08 12.93
C VAL A 260 -5.57 -10.15 11.72
N ARG A 261 -6.71 -9.88 11.07
CA ARG A 261 -6.79 -8.97 9.92
C ARG A 261 -6.45 -7.53 10.30
N SER A 262 -6.73 -7.12 11.54
CA SER A 262 -6.34 -5.80 12.05
C SER A 262 -4.85 -5.71 12.39
N LYS A 263 -4.27 -6.75 13.00
CA LYS A 263 -2.85 -6.74 13.43
C LYS A 263 -1.90 -6.86 12.25
N LEU A 264 -2.29 -7.58 11.20
CA LEU A 264 -1.49 -7.83 10.02
C LEU A 264 -2.34 -7.62 8.76
N PRO A 265 -2.60 -6.39 8.28
CA PRO A 265 -3.51 -6.15 7.15
C PRO A 265 -2.90 -6.50 5.78
N ALA A 266 -2.23 -7.65 5.68
CA ALA A 266 -1.45 -8.08 4.52
C ALA A 266 -2.29 -8.16 3.23
N LEU A 267 -3.57 -8.53 3.34
CA LEU A 267 -4.48 -8.55 2.20
C LEU A 267 -4.78 -7.16 1.64
N LYS A 268 -4.76 -6.13 2.49
CA LYS A 268 -5.04 -4.73 2.12
C LYS A 268 -3.85 -4.02 1.48
N HIS A 269 -2.65 -4.58 1.57
CA HIS A 269 -1.44 -4.00 0.98
C HIS A 269 -1.34 -4.19 -0.54
N ARG A 270 -2.26 -4.96 -1.15
CA ARG A 270 -2.25 -5.23 -2.60
C ARG A 270 -3.31 -4.41 -3.29
N SER A 271 -2.94 -3.24 -3.75
CA SER A 271 -3.92 -2.29 -4.26
C SER A 271 -3.70 -1.90 -5.72
N VAL A 272 -4.76 -1.58 -6.45
CA VAL A 272 -4.69 -1.09 -7.84
C VAL A 272 -5.58 0.12 -8.07
N GLY A 273 -5.06 1.08 -8.82
CA GLY A 273 -5.84 2.19 -9.38
C GLY A 273 -5.89 2.07 -10.90
N ILE A 274 -7.10 2.16 -11.47
CA ILE A 274 -7.32 2.18 -12.91
C ILE A 274 -7.88 3.53 -13.32
N ARG A 275 -7.34 4.05 -14.41
CA ARG A 275 -7.72 5.35 -14.94
C ARG A 275 -7.98 5.27 -16.43
N ALA A 276 -9.12 5.79 -16.86
CA ALA A 276 -9.41 6.07 -18.26
C ALA A 276 -9.31 7.59 -18.49
N ILE A 277 -8.84 7.98 -19.67
CA ILE A 277 -8.69 9.40 -20.04
C ILE A 277 -9.21 9.60 -21.47
N SER A 278 -10.08 10.60 -21.66
CA SER A 278 -10.60 11.00 -22.97
C SER A 278 -10.66 12.52 -23.05
N GLY A 279 -9.85 13.13 -23.93
CA GLY A 279 -9.71 14.59 -23.96
C GLY A 279 -9.17 15.14 -22.64
N ASP A 280 -9.94 15.99 -21.98
CA ASP A 280 -9.69 16.58 -20.66
C ASP A 280 -10.39 15.83 -19.51
N LYS A 281 -11.20 14.81 -19.82
CA LYS A 281 -11.95 14.03 -18.83
C LYS A 281 -11.14 12.84 -18.34
N THR A 282 -11.26 12.58 -17.05
CA THR A 282 -10.64 11.44 -16.38
C THR A 282 -11.70 10.69 -15.58
N ALA A 283 -11.74 9.37 -15.75
CA ALA A 283 -12.49 8.47 -14.87
C ALA A 283 -11.50 7.60 -14.11
N PHE A 284 -11.81 7.35 -12.86
CA PHE A 284 -10.93 6.68 -11.95
C PHE A 284 -11.72 5.73 -11.06
N ALA A 285 -11.19 4.54 -10.88
CA ALA A 285 -11.67 3.54 -9.95
C ALA A 285 -10.46 2.82 -9.37
N TYR A 286 -10.55 2.38 -8.13
CA TYR A 286 -9.48 1.68 -7.45
C TYR A 286 -10.04 0.49 -6.67
N SER A 287 -9.14 -0.39 -6.26
CA SER A 287 -9.43 -1.54 -5.40
C SER A 287 -8.26 -1.77 -4.46
N ASP A 288 -8.58 -2.18 -3.24
CA ASP A 288 -7.61 -2.59 -2.22
C ASP A 288 -7.15 -4.04 -2.42
N VAL A 289 -7.53 -4.65 -3.56
CA VAL A 289 -7.13 -6.00 -3.99
C VAL A 289 -6.63 -5.97 -5.43
N ILE A 290 -5.46 -6.56 -5.69
CA ILE A 290 -4.97 -6.83 -7.05
C ILE A 290 -5.50 -8.21 -7.46
N SER A 291 -6.61 -8.24 -8.19
CA SER A 291 -7.16 -9.45 -8.81
C SER A 291 -7.64 -9.16 -10.24
N SER A 292 -7.76 -10.20 -11.07
CA SER A 292 -8.30 -10.05 -12.44
C SER A 292 -9.70 -9.45 -12.42
N GLU A 293 -10.55 -9.89 -11.48
CA GLU A 293 -11.90 -9.37 -11.31
C GLU A 293 -11.90 -7.90 -10.90
N ALA A 294 -11.09 -7.51 -9.91
CA ALA A 294 -10.98 -6.12 -9.48
C ALA A 294 -10.48 -5.22 -10.62
N LEU A 295 -9.49 -5.69 -11.38
CA LEU A 295 -8.98 -5.01 -12.56
C LEU A 295 -10.06 -4.82 -13.63
N LEU A 296 -10.79 -5.89 -13.96
CA LEU A 296 -11.86 -5.82 -14.97
C LEU A 296 -13.01 -4.93 -14.49
N LYS A 297 -13.46 -5.05 -13.24
CA LYS A 297 -14.50 -4.19 -12.65
C LYS A 297 -14.11 -2.71 -12.71
N ALA A 298 -12.90 -2.37 -12.24
CA ALA A 298 -12.41 -0.99 -12.29
C ALA A 298 -12.22 -0.48 -13.73
N ALA A 299 -11.78 -1.34 -14.67
CA ALA A 299 -11.70 -1.00 -16.09
C ALA A 299 -13.09 -0.76 -16.71
N HIS A 300 -14.09 -1.58 -16.39
CA HIS A 300 -15.46 -1.41 -16.85
C HIS A 300 -16.08 -0.12 -16.30
N ALA A 301 -15.90 0.17 -15.01
CA ALA A 301 -16.39 1.38 -14.36
C ALA A 301 -15.78 2.65 -14.98
N THR A 302 -14.49 2.62 -15.33
CA THR A 302 -13.80 3.80 -15.88
C THR A 302 -14.03 3.99 -17.39
N ARG A 303 -14.33 2.92 -18.15
CA ARG A 303 -14.53 2.99 -19.60
C ARG A 303 -15.66 3.94 -20.04
N VAL A 304 -16.61 4.25 -19.16
CA VAL A 304 -17.82 5.03 -19.47
C VAL A 304 -17.57 6.43 -20.03
N ILE A 305 -16.37 7.01 -19.80
CA ILE A 305 -16.01 8.33 -20.32
C ILE A 305 -15.44 8.31 -21.76
N GLY A 306 -15.16 7.13 -22.30
CA GLY A 306 -14.67 6.96 -23.67
C GLY A 306 -15.81 7.11 -24.70
N PRO A 307 -15.50 7.38 -25.98
CA PRO A 307 -16.48 7.33 -27.05
C PRO A 307 -17.18 5.95 -27.11
N LYS A 308 -18.49 5.95 -27.39
CA LYS A 308 -19.28 4.72 -27.50
C LYS A 308 -18.85 3.93 -28.75
N GLY A 309 -18.37 2.71 -28.56
CA GLY A 309 -17.98 1.79 -29.64
C GLY A 309 -16.55 2.04 -30.19
N GLY A 310 -16.01 1.03 -30.88
CA GLY A 310 -14.70 1.10 -31.55
C GLY A 310 -13.68 0.04 -31.08
N LYS A 311 -12.69 -0.24 -31.93
CA LYS A 311 -11.48 -1.01 -31.61
C LYS A 311 -10.30 -0.06 -31.69
N VAL A 312 -9.50 0.04 -30.63
CA VAL A 312 -8.26 0.81 -30.62
C VAL A 312 -7.11 -0.17 -30.62
N LYS A 313 -6.14 0.01 -31.54
CA LYS A 313 -4.89 -0.74 -31.48
C LYS A 313 -4.09 -0.23 -30.29
N VAL A 314 -3.91 -1.09 -29.29
CA VAL A 314 -2.95 -0.87 -28.20
C VAL A 314 -1.61 -1.46 -28.59
N ARG A 315 -0.52 -0.83 -28.17
CA ARG A 315 0.81 -1.44 -28.30
C ARG A 315 0.96 -2.51 -27.21
N THR A 316 1.57 -3.63 -27.56
CA THR A 316 1.95 -4.65 -26.56
C THR A 316 2.85 -4.00 -25.52
N PRO A 317 2.61 -4.23 -24.21
CA PRO A 317 3.48 -3.71 -23.16
C PRO A 317 4.92 -4.16 -23.42
N LEU A 318 5.81 -3.20 -23.56
CA LEU A 318 7.25 -3.44 -23.53
C LEU A 318 7.74 -2.88 -22.22
N LEU A 319 8.47 -3.69 -21.46
CA LEU A 319 9.17 -3.19 -20.29
C LEU A 319 10.08 -2.06 -20.79
N ALA A 320 9.86 -0.85 -20.29
CA ALA A 320 10.73 0.26 -20.61
C ALA A 320 12.11 -0.11 -20.07
N SER A 321 13.02 -0.49 -20.96
CA SER A 321 14.40 -0.74 -20.59
C SER A 321 14.97 0.58 -20.07
N ALA A 322 15.12 0.70 -18.75
CA ALA A 322 15.93 1.72 -18.10
C ALA A 322 17.43 1.49 -18.36
N HIS A 323 17.81 1.02 -19.55
CA HIS A 323 19.20 0.80 -19.92
C HIS A 323 19.91 2.16 -19.90
N GLY A 324 20.75 2.38 -18.89
CA GLY A 324 21.64 3.53 -18.79
C GLY A 324 21.25 4.63 -17.80
N ILE A 325 20.13 4.53 -17.07
CA ILE A 325 19.80 5.50 -15.99
C ILE A 325 20.23 4.88 -14.65
N PRO A 326 21.22 5.47 -13.93
CA PRO A 326 21.60 5.02 -12.61
C PRO A 326 20.41 5.11 -11.64
N SER A 327 20.21 4.08 -10.81
CA SER A 327 19.19 4.13 -9.76
C SER A 327 19.51 5.26 -8.78
N LEU A 328 18.53 6.10 -8.48
CA LEU A 328 18.68 7.23 -7.57
C LEU A 328 18.76 6.81 -6.09
N TYR A 329 18.30 5.60 -5.77
CA TYR A 329 18.25 5.02 -4.42
C TYR A 329 18.28 3.48 -4.46
N SER A 330 18.55 2.87 -3.31
CA SER A 330 18.59 1.41 -3.15
C SER A 330 17.19 0.79 -3.27
N ALA A 331 17.11 -0.43 -3.78
CA ALA A 331 15.88 -1.23 -3.80
C ALA A 331 15.69 -2.08 -2.51
N LEU A 332 16.61 -1.98 -1.55
CA LEU A 332 16.50 -2.70 -0.29
C LEU A 332 15.37 -2.15 0.58
N ASN A 333 14.69 -3.04 1.30
CA ASN A 333 13.65 -2.67 2.25
C ASN A 333 14.27 -1.96 3.47
N PRO A 334 14.02 -0.66 3.69
CA PRO A 334 14.61 0.07 4.81
C PRO A 334 14.06 -0.41 6.15
N LEU A 335 12.87 -1.03 6.17
CA LEU A 335 12.22 -1.48 7.40
C LEU A 335 13.02 -2.58 8.11
N ASP A 336 13.81 -3.34 7.36
CA ASP A 336 14.60 -4.47 7.84
C ASP A 336 16.03 -4.05 8.26
N SER A 337 16.42 -2.79 7.99
CA SER A 337 17.80 -2.31 8.24
C SER A 337 18.13 -2.09 9.72
N LEU A 338 17.12 -1.95 10.58
CA LEU A 338 17.27 -1.92 12.04
C LEU A 338 16.20 -2.79 12.69
N THR A 339 16.58 -3.50 13.74
CA THR A 339 15.66 -4.23 14.61
C THR A 339 14.79 -3.28 15.43
N PRO A 340 13.61 -3.71 15.94
CA PRO A 340 12.79 -2.88 16.80
C PRO A 340 13.52 -2.31 18.04
N PRO A 341 14.36 -3.10 18.77
CA PRO A 341 15.16 -2.54 19.87
C PRO A 341 16.15 -1.45 19.45
N GLU A 342 16.79 -1.57 18.28
CA GLU A 342 17.71 -0.54 17.77
C GLU A 342 16.97 0.76 17.39
N LYS A 343 15.78 0.63 16.80
CA LYS A 343 14.90 1.78 16.51
C LYS A 343 14.49 2.52 17.79
N ILE A 344 14.14 1.78 18.84
CA ILE A 344 13.81 2.34 20.17
C ILE A 344 15.05 3.02 20.77
N ALA A 345 16.21 2.35 20.75
CA ALA A 345 17.45 2.89 21.29
C ALA A 345 17.89 4.20 20.60
N LEU A 346 17.64 4.34 19.29
CA LEU A 346 17.87 5.58 18.55
C LEU A 346 17.01 6.73 19.10
N LEU A 347 15.71 6.49 19.30
CA LEU A 347 14.76 7.48 19.82
C LEU A 347 15.06 7.85 21.29
N GLU A 348 15.35 6.87 22.14
CA GLU A 348 15.79 7.11 23.52
C GLU A 348 17.11 7.90 23.57
N GLY A 349 18.02 7.64 22.63
CA GLY A 349 19.25 8.38 22.46
C GLY A 349 19.03 9.84 22.09
N ILE A 350 18.04 10.14 21.25
CA ILE A 350 17.61 11.52 20.93
C ILE A 350 17.10 12.23 22.19
N GLU A 351 16.17 11.61 22.92
CA GLU A 351 15.59 12.19 24.15
C GLU A 351 16.68 12.51 25.19
N ARG A 352 17.54 11.53 25.48
CA ARG A 352 18.60 11.68 26.48
C ARG A 352 19.54 12.84 26.16
N ARG A 353 19.92 12.98 24.88
CA ARG A 353 20.81 14.06 24.44
C ARG A 353 20.14 15.43 24.48
N ALA A 354 18.90 15.54 24.00
CA ALA A 354 18.16 16.79 24.04
C ALA A 354 17.96 17.30 25.49
N LYS A 355 17.62 16.42 26.43
CA LYS A 355 17.51 16.78 27.87
C LYS A 355 18.85 17.10 28.52
N ALA A 356 19.94 16.48 28.08
CA ALA A 356 21.28 16.75 28.61
C ALA A 356 21.87 18.08 28.10
N ARG A 357 21.41 18.57 26.94
CA ARG A 357 21.88 19.79 26.30
C ARG A 357 21.55 21.06 27.10
N ASP A 358 20.34 21.15 27.68
CA ASP A 358 19.94 22.29 28.51
C ASP A 358 18.85 21.89 29.52
N PRO A 359 18.97 22.25 30.81
CA PRO A 359 17.99 21.87 31.84
C PRO A 359 16.60 22.50 31.65
N ARG A 360 16.48 23.52 30.79
CA ARG A 360 15.18 24.14 30.44
C ARG A 360 14.35 23.25 29.52
N ILE A 361 14.92 22.20 28.92
CA ILE A 361 14.19 21.26 28.05
C ILE A 361 13.35 20.31 28.91
N ILE A 362 12.03 20.57 28.96
CA ILE A 362 11.09 19.83 29.80
C ILE A 362 10.42 18.66 29.07
N GLN A 363 10.35 18.70 27.74
CA GLN A 363 9.71 17.68 26.93
C GLN A 363 10.44 17.47 25.61
N VAL A 364 10.57 16.20 25.21
CA VAL A 364 11.12 15.79 23.92
C VAL A 364 10.16 14.80 23.29
N MET A 365 9.83 15.02 22.02
CA MET A 365 9.00 14.15 21.20
C MET A 365 9.80 13.82 19.95
N ALA A 366 10.28 12.58 19.85
CA ALA A 366 11.00 12.08 18.68
C ALA A 366 10.15 11.02 17.98
N SER A 367 10.11 11.05 16.66
CA SER A 367 9.46 10.02 15.84
C SER A 367 10.38 9.53 14.74
N LEU A 368 10.29 8.23 14.45
CA LEU A 368 10.98 7.54 13.38
C LEU A 368 9.91 6.97 12.43
N ALA A 369 10.02 7.29 11.15
CA ALA A 369 9.14 6.78 10.11
C ALA A 369 9.96 6.10 9.01
N GLY A 370 9.39 5.05 8.42
CA GLY A 370 9.94 4.36 7.26
C GLY A 370 8.82 3.84 6.36
N GLU A 371 9.07 3.84 5.07
CA GLU A 371 8.16 3.44 4.01
C GLU A 371 8.93 2.62 2.97
N PHE A 372 8.26 1.60 2.42
CA PHE A 372 8.80 0.75 1.36
C PHE A 372 7.71 0.48 0.33
N ASP A 373 7.77 1.24 -0.76
CA ASP A 373 6.74 1.25 -1.79
C ASP A 373 7.23 0.57 -3.07
N VAL A 374 6.46 -0.40 -3.56
CA VAL A 374 6.69 -1.06 -4.86
C VAL A 374 5.59 -0.64 -5.82
N VAL A 375 5.95 0.07 -6.89
CA VAL A 375 5.00 0.63 -7.85
C VAL A 375 5.25 0.04 -9.23
N MET A 376 4.18 -0.33 -9.92
CA MET A 376 4.20 -0.74 -11.32
C MET A 376 3.10 0.01 -12.10
N VAL A 377 3.46 0.55 -13.25
CA VAL A 377 2.57 1.32 -14.13
C VAL A 377 2.52 0.66 -15.51
N ALA A 378 1.32 0.34 -15.96
CA ALA A 378 1.05 -0.13 -17.31
C ALA A 378 0.10 0.84 -18.03
N ARG A 379 0.42 1.22 -19.27
CA ARG A 379 -0.37 2.17 -20.07
C ARG A 379 -0.74 1.61 -21.43
N SER A 380 -1.85 2.10 -21.98
CA SER A 380 -2.37 1.70 -23.30
C SER A 380 -1.44 2.05 -24.48
N ASN A 381 -0.48 2.96 -24.28
CA ASN A 381 0.55 3.29 -25.26
C ASN A 381 1.71 2.26 -25.29
N GLY A 382 1.64 1.20 -24.48
CA GLY A 382 2.63 0.12 -24.40
C GLY A 382 3.71 0.33 -23.33
N LEU A 383 3.65 1.42 -22.54
CA LEU A 383 4.57 1.61 -21.42
C LEU A 383 4.29 0.60 -20.32
N LEU A 384 5.34 -0.09 -19.87
CA LEU A 384 5.39 -0.84 -18.63
C LEU A 384 6.65 -0.43 -17.86
N ALA A 385 6.47 0.16 -16.68
CA ALA A 385 7.57 0.67 -15.86
C ALA A 385 7.31 0.36 -14.38
N ALA A 386 8.38 0.24 -13.59
CA ALA A 386 8.29 -0.07 -12.17
C ALA A 386 9.37 0.66 -11.37
N ASP A 387 9.12 0.85 -10.08
CA ASP A 387 10.01 1.54 -9.14
C ASP A 387 9.89 0.94 -7.73
N ILE A 388 11.00 0.97 -6.98
CA ILE A 388 11.08 0.47 -5.59
C ILE A 388 11.63 1.60 -4.73
N ARG A 389 10.78 2.13 -3.84
CA ARG A 389 10.93 3.44 -3.23
C ARG A 389 11.09 3.29 -1.72
N PRO A 390 12.34 3.28 -1.19
CA PRO A 390 12.56 3.44 0.23
C PRO A 390 12.36 4.92 0.60
N LEU A 391 11.86 5.18 1.81
CA LEU A 391 11.87 6.51 2.40
C LEU A 391 11.93 6.39 3.92
N VAL A 392 12.88 7.07 4.55
CA VAL A 392 12.99 7.13 6.01
C VAL A 392 12.97 8.59 6.48
N ARG A 393 12.47 8.83 7.69
CA ARG A 393 12.44 10.16 8.32
C ARG A 393 12.58 10.07 9.84
N VAL A 394 13.34 11.01 10.41
CA VAL A 394 13.31 11.34 11.84
C VAL A 394 12.75 12.75 12.01
N SER A 395 11.87 12.91 12.99
CA SER A 395 11.39 14.22 13.44
C SER A 395 11.67 14.38 14.93
N ILE A 396 12.19 15.54 15.32
CA ILE A 396 12.52 15.89 16.70
C ILE A 396 11.79 17.17 17.04
N HIS A 397 11.00 17.15 18.11
CA HIS A 397 10.34 18.31 18.67
C HIS A 397 10.71 18.43 20.15
N VAL A 398 11.10 19.62 20.58
CA VAL A 398 11.46 19.89 21.98
C VAL A 398 10.68 21.09 22.49
N ILE A 399 10.39 21.09 23.80
CA ILE A 399 9.77 22.21 24.50
C ILE A 399 10.71 22.65 25.62
N ALA A 400 11.05 23.94 25.60
CA ALA A 400 11.84 24.60 26.62
C ALA A 400 10.95 25.48 27.51
N GLU A 401 11.24 25.56 28.80
CA GLU A 401 10.56 26.44 29.75
C GLU A 401 11.55 27.28 30.56
N GLN A 402 11.26 28.59 30.67
CA GLN A 402 11.98 29.49 31.56
C GLN A 402 11.04 30.57 32.09
N ASN A 403 11.02 30.77 33.41
CA ASN A 403 10.21 31.79 34.09
C ASN A 403 8.70 31.74 33.69
N GLY A 404 8.14 30.55 33.53
CA GLY A 404 6.76 30.34 33.10
C GLY A 404 6.48 30.55 31.60
N ARG A 405 7.47 31.02 30.82
CA ARG A 405 7.40 31.08 29.36
C ARG A 405 7.78 29.72 28.78
N ARG A 406 6.96 29.21 27.87
CA ARG A 406 7.23 27.97 27.12
C ARG A 406 7.42 28.25 25.64
N GLU A 407 8.44 27.65 25.07
CA GLU A 407 8.75 27.75 23.66
C GLU A 407 9.15 26.40 23.10
N SER A 408 9.09 26.26 21.78
CA SER A 408 9.38 25.01 21.10
C SER A 408 10.37 25.20 19.97
N GLY A 409 11.05 24.10 19.66
CA GLY A 409 11.94 23.99 18.52
C GLY A 409 11.80 22.62 17.89
N SER A 410 12.13 22.53 16.61
CA SER A 410 11.96 21.32 15.84
C SER A 410 13.04 21.17 14.79
N ALA A 411 13.52 19.95 14.60
CA ALA A 411 14.44 19.63 13.54
C ALA A 411 14.20 18.18 13.10
N GLY A 412 14.97 17.75 12.11
CA GLY A 412 14.90 16.40 11.60
C GLY A 412 15.20 16.38 10.11
N GLY A 413 14.99 15.22 9.53
CA GLY A 413 15.34 15.01 8.14
C GLY A 413 15.01 13.59 7.70
N GLY A 414 15.27 13.35 6.42
CA GLY A 414 14.93 12.10 5.80
C GLY A 414 15.51 11.99 4.41
N ALA A 415 15.49 10.78 3.89
CA ALA A 415 16.09 10.46 2.61
C ALA A 415 15.43 9.21 2.04
N ARG A 416 15.59 9.01 0.73
CA ARG A 416 15.34 7.73 0.10
C ARG A 416 16.52 6.81 0.34
N SER A 417 16.55 6.26 1.55
CA SER A 417 17.64 5.45 2.09
C SER A 417 17.08 4.51 3.17
N ASP A 418 17.97 3.80 3.85
CA ASP A 418 17.66 2.99 5.02
C ASP A 418 17.90 3.76 6.34
N TYR A 419 17.61 3.13 7.47
CA TYR A 419 17.77 3.78 8.78
C TYR A 419 19.24 4.06 9.14
N GLY A 420 20.22 3.47 8.45
CA GLY A 420 21.64 3.79 8.57
C GLY A 420 21.96 5.24 8.18
N PHE A 421 21.06 5.90 7.45
CA PHE A 421 21.12 7.35 7.21
C PHE A 421 21.11 8.17 8.51
N PHE A 422 20.55 7.66 9.60
CA PHE A 422 20.46 8.32 10.90
C PHE A 422 21.66 8.02 11.80
N ASP A 423 22.87 8.26 11.27
CA ASP A 423 24.07 8.15 12.08
C ASP A 423 24.10 9.15 13.24
N ARG A 424 25.00 8.89 14.18
CA ARG A 424 25.14 9.70 15.39
C ARG A 424 25.40 11.17 15.09
N HIS A 425 26.22 11.48 14.09
CA HIS A 425 26.59 12.86 13.77
C HIS A 425 25.39 13.68 13.28
N ARG A 426 24.59 13.11 12.36
CA ARG A 426 23.36 13.75 11.86
C ARG A 426 22.33 13.93 12.95
N ILE A 427 22.13 12.92 13.79
CA ILE A 427 21.20 13.02 14.91
C ILE A 427 21.64 14.09 15.91
N ASP A 428 22.93 14.15 16.24
CA ASP A 428 23.47 15.18 17.14
C ASP A 428 23.23 16.59 16.57
N LEU A 429 23.48 16.79 15.26
CA LEU A 429 23.20 18.06 14.58
C LEU A 429 21.73 18.48 14.68
N TRP A 430 20.78 17.56 14.46
CA TRP A 430 19.35 17.90 14.54
C TRP A 430 18.85 18.06 15.96
N VAL A 431 19.40 17.32 16.93
CA VAL A 431 19.11 17.57 18.35
C VAL A 431 19.54 18.99 18.73
N ASP A 432 20.75 19.37 18.32
CA ASP A 432 21.31 20.69 18.57
C ASP A 432 20.44 21.78 17.92
N GLU A 433 20.06 21.62 16.66
CA GLU A 433 19.18 22.57 15.96
C GLU A 433 17.81 22.73 16.62
N ALA A 434 17.18 21.62 17.04
CA ALA A 434 15.88 21.67 17.71
C ALA A 434 15.97 22.39 19.08
N VAL A 435 17.01 22.09 19.86
CA VAL A 435 17.24 22.72 21.17
C VAL A 435 17.58 24.20 21.00
N ASP A 436 18.53 24.53 20.13
CA ASP A 436 18.97 25.91 19.88
C ASP A 436 17.79 26.77 19.40
N GLN A 437 16.92 26.23 18.54
CA GLN A 437 15.68 26.91 18.15
C GLN A 437 14.75 27.19 19.33
N ALA A 438 14.52 26.20 20.20
CA ALA A 438 13.62 26.37 21.35
C ALA A 438 14.16 27.41 22.35
N LEU A 439 15.46 27.38 22.61
CA LEU A 439 16.13 28.33 23.50
C LEU A 439 16.14 29.74 22.90
N LEU A 440 16.43 29.87 21.60
CA LEU A 440 16.38 31.15 20.91
C LEU A 440 14.97 31.76 20.91
N ASN A 441 13.94 30.92 20.77
CA ASN A 441 12.55 31.35 20.87
C ASN A 441 12.18 31.82 22.29
N LEU A 442 12.79 31.27 23.35
CA LEU A 442 12.59 31.79 24.73
C LEU A 442 13.09 33.24 24.88
N ASP A 443 14.17 33.58 24.17
CA ASP A 443 14.80 34.91 24.21
C ASP A 443 14.23 35.88 23.15
N SER A 444 13.28 35.43 22.32
CA SER A 444 12.76 36.21 21.20
C SER A 444 11.86 37.36 21.62
N ARG A 445 11.86 38.43 20.82
CA ARG A 445 10.94 39.57 20.89
C ARG A 445 9.84 39.50 19.82
N PRO A 446 8.72 40.23 19.96
CA PRO A 446 7.77 40.41 18.87
C PRO A 446 8.45 40.98 17.62
N ALA A 447 8.11 40.45 16.44
CA ALA A 447 8.62 40.98 15.18
C ALA A 447 7.97 42.34 14.83
N PRO A 448 8.69 43.27 14.18
CA PRO A 448 8.11 44.49 13.62
C PRO A 448 7.11 44.19 12.50
N ALA A 449 6.13 45.08 12.32
CA ALA A 449 5.13 45.00 11.27
C ALA A 449 5.40 45.98 10.13
N GLY A 450 5.04 45.60 8.90
CA GLY A 450 5.06 46.45 7.72
C GLY A 450 6.01 45.99 6.62
N PRO A 451 6.14 46.78 5.53
CA PRO A 451 7.08 46.52 4.45
C PRO A 451 8.52 46.76 4.92
N MET A 452 9.40 45.79 4.68
CA MET A 452 10.83 45.90 4.99
C MET A 452 11.68 44.98 4.11
N THR A 453 12.99 45.18 4.16
CA THR A 453 13.95 44.24 3.55
C THR A 453 14.00 42.94 4.34
N VAL A 454 13.96 41.82 3.62
CA VAL A 454 14.06 40.49 4.21
C VAL A 454 15.15 39.71 3.50
N VAL A 455 16.13 39.24 4.26
CA VAL A 455 17.12 38.25 3.82
C VAL A 455 16.67 36.89 4.32
N MET A 456 16.60 35.93 3.41
CA MET A 456 16.29 34.54 3.74
C MET A 456 17.56 33.72 3.70
N GLY A 457 17.73 32.84 4.69
CA GLY A 457 18.82 31.87 4.69
C GLY A 457 18.70 30.82 3.57
N PRO A 458 19.68 29.92 3.45
CA PRO A 458 19.67 28.86 2.45
C PRO A 458 18.91 27.62 2.96
N GLY A 459 18.59 26.68 2.08
CA GLY A 459 17.91 25.43 2.46
C GLY A 459 16.39 25.55 2.53
N TRP A 460 15.80 25.17 3.67
CA TRP A 460 14.34 25.17 3.89
C TRP A 460 13.62 26.50 3.62
N PRO A 461 14.21 27.70 3.81
CA PRO A 461 13.64 28.95 3.32
C PRO A 461 13.26 28.98 1.83
N GLY A 462 13.76 28.02 1.04
CA GLY A 462 13.28 27.72 -0.31
C GLY A 462 11.78 27.39 -0.41
N VAL A 463 11.07 27.24 0.71
CA VAL A 463 9.61 27.27 0.78
C VAL A 463 9.03 28.51 0.08
N LEU A 464 9.76 29.63 0.06
CA LEU A 464 9.42 30.79 -0.78
C LEU A 464 9.19 30.37 -2.23
N LEU A 465 10.11 29.61 -2.83
CA LEU A 465 10.01 29.20 -4.22
C LEU A 465 8.86 28.22 -4.43
N HIS A 466 8.67 27.31 -3.48
CA HIS A 466 7.58 26.33 -3.51
C HIS A 466 6.21 27.01 -3.62
N GLU A 467 5.98 28.01 -2.76
CA GLU A 467 4.73 28.75 -2.71
C GLU A 467 4.64 29.81 -3.83
N ALA A 468 5.67 30.65 -4.01
CA ALA A 468 5.65 31.80 -4.91
C ALA A 468 5.53 31.42 -6.40
N ILE A 469 6.15 30.30 -6.79
CA ILE A 469 6.18 29.86 -8.19
C ILE A 469 5.89 28.37 -8.36
N GLY A 470 6.31 27.51 -7.44
CA GLY A 470 6.26 26.06 -7.60
C GLY A 470 4.88 25.57 -8.01
N HIS A 471 3.88 25.79 -7.16
CA HIS A 471 2.47 25.49 -7.48
C HIS A 471 1.94 26.29 -8.67
N GLY A 472 2.32 27.57 -8.79
CA GLY A 472 1.94 28.43 -9.92
C GLY A 472 2.42 27.91 -11.28
N LEU A 473 3.45 27.08 -11.32
CA LEU A 473 4.06 26.50 -12.53
C LEU A 473 3.69 25.03 -12.74
N GLU A 474 2.75 24.48 -11.97
CA GLU A 474 2.11 23.19 -12.25
C GLU A 474 1.18 23.31 -13.48
N GLY A 475 1.36 22.39 -14.44
CA GLY A 475 0.77 22.49 -15.78
C GLY A 475 -0.76 22.44 -15.83
N ASP A 476 -1.41 21.86 -14.82
CA ASP A 476 -2.86 21.77 -14.73
C ASP A 476 -3.53 23.13 -14.51
N PHE A 477 -2.97 23.97 -13.64
CA PHE A 477 -3.47 25.34 -13.43
C PHE A 477 -3.20 26.23 -14.65
N ASN A 478 -2.04 26.10 -15.27
CA ASN A 478 -1.67 26.88 -16.46
C ASN A 478 -2.50 26.48 -17.68
N ARG A 479 -2.79 25.19 -17.87
CA ARG A 479 -3.70 24.70 -18.91
C ARG A 479 -5.12 25.22 -18.73
N LYS A 480 -5.59 25.33 -17.47
CA LYS A 480 -6.92 25.88 -17.14
C LYS A 480 -6.97 27.40 -17.17
N GLY A 481 -5.82 28.08 -17.28
CA GLY A 481 -5.74 29.56 -17.24
C GLY A 481 -5.95 30.16 -15.85
N SER A 482 -5.95 29.34 -14.78
CA SER A 482 -6.24 29.80 -13.42
C SER A 482 -5.00 30.23 -12.63
N SER A 483 -3.80 29.97 -13.17
CA SER A 483 -2.54 30.43 -12.58
C SER A 483 -2.18 31.84 -13.04
N ALA A 484 -1.60 32.64 -12.15
CA ALA A 484 -1.01 33.96 -12.48
C ALA A 484 0.11 33.88 -13.55
N PHE A 485 0.68 32.70 -13.80
CA PHE A 485 1.74 32.47 -14.80
C PHE A 485 1.22 32.02 -16.17
N SER A 486 -0.10 31.81 -16.31
CA SER A 486 -0.70 31.32 -17.54
C SER A 486 -0.37 32.22 -18.72
N GLY A 487 0.18 31.63 -19.80
CA GLY A 487 0.55 32.36 -21.03
C GLY A 487 1.78 33.25 -20.90
N ARG A 488 2.57 33.16 -19.82
CA ARG A 488 3.75 34.00 -19.60
C ARG A 488 5.08 33.37 -20.00
N ILE A 489 5.09 32.19 -20.63
CA ILE A 489 6.34 31.59 -21.14
C ILE A 489 7.05 32.59 -22.07
N GLY A 490 8.36 32.76 -21.85
CA GLY A 490 9.20 33.74 -22.55
C GLY A 490 9.17 35.15 -21.95
N GLN A 491 8.33 35.42 -20.95
CA GLN A 491 8.28 36.70 -20.25
C GLN A 491 9.15 36.67 -19.00
N ARG A 492 9.61 37.85 -18.58
CA ARG A 492 10.35 38.04 -17.33
C ARG A 492 9.37 38.04 -16.14
N VAL A 493 9.52 37.05 -15.28
CA VAL A 493 8.66 36.83 -14.10
C VAL A 493 9.42 36.93 -12.78
N ALA A 494 10.74 37.07 -12.83
CA ALA A 494 11.61 37.29 -11.68
C ALA A 494 12.77 38.25 -12.04
N ALA A 495 13.52 38.67 -11.02
CA ALA A 495 14.70 39.52 -11.21
C ALA A 495 15.76 38.84 -12.09
N LYS A 496 16.62 39.64 -12.72
CA LYS A 496 17.77 39.14 -13.47
C LYS A 496 18.69 38.34 -12.53
N GLY A 497 19.24 37.24 -13.00
CA GLY A 497 20.06 36.30 -12.23
C GLY A 497 19.26 35.18 -11.55
N VAL A 498 17.94 35.32 -11.38
CA VAL A 498 17.11 34.28 -10.75
C VAL A 498 16.93 33.11 -11.72
N THR A 499 17.49 31.94 -11.36
CA THR A 499 17.29 30.69 -12.09
C THR A 499 16.75 29.63 -11.14
N VAL A 500 15.59 29.04 -11.47
CA VAL A 500 14.89 28.05 -10.64
C VAL A 500 14.63 26.79 -11.44
N VAL A 501 14.90 25.65 -10.82
CA VAL A 501 14.70 24.32 -11.39
C VAL A 501 13.81 23.47 -10.46
N ASP A 502 13.11 22.51 -11.04
CA ASP A 502 12.54 21.37 -10.32
C ASP A 502 13.28 20.11 -10.77
N ASP A 503 14.01 19.46 -9.86
CA ASP A 503 14.93 18.37 -10.18
C ASP A 503 14.58 17.07 -9.46
N GLY A 504 14.02 16.11 -10.19
CA GLY A 504 13.72 14.79 -9.65
C GLY A 504 14.89 13.80 -9.67
N THR A 505 16.06 14.21 -10.16
CA THR A 505 17.21 13.34 -10.45
C THR A 505 18.29 13.33 -9.36
N LEU A 506 18.07 14.03 -8.25
CA LEU A 506 19.04 14.10 -7.15
C LEU A 506 19.07 12.79 -6.35
N SER A 507 20.21 12.09 -6.35
CA SER A 507 20.35 10.80 -5.67
C SER A 507 20.06 10.89 -4.15
N GLY A 508 19.31 9.91 -3.64
CA GLY A 508 18.97 9.76 -2.22
C GLY A 508 18.03 10.81 -1.64
N ARG A 509 17.66 11.87 -2.39
CA ARG A 509 16.81 12.96 -1.87
C ARG A 509 15.35 12.52 -1.72
N ARG A 510 14.70 13.07 -0.70
CA ARG A 510 13.29 12.82 -0.37
C ARG A 510 12.33 13.08 -1.54
N GLY A 511 12.52 14.18 -2.28
CA GLY A 511 11.65 14.58 -3.40
C GLY A 511 11.94 13.88 -4.72
N SER A 512 13.05 13.14 -4.83
CA SER A 512 13.48 12.50 -6.08
C SER A 512 12.75 11.19 -6.35
N LEU A 513 12.67 10.79 -7.62
CA LEU A 513 12.07 9.52 -8.04
C LEU A 513 12.81 8.97 -9.25
N ASN A 514 12.98 7.64 -9.39
CA ASN A 514 13.51 7.09 -10.66
C ASN A 514 12.53 7.36 -11.81
N MET A 515 11.23 7.23 -11.51
CA MET A 515 10.14 7.59 -12.40
C MET A 515 8.96 8.18 -11.61
N ASP A 516 8.20 9.06 -12.24
CA ASP A 516 6.93 9.52 -11.70
C ASP A 516 5.87 8.40 -11.68
N ASP A 517 4.69 8.69 -11.15
CA ASP A 517 3.59 7.71 -11.00
C ASP A 517 2.85 7.41 -12.31
N GLU A 518 3.35 7.94 -13.44
CA GLU A 518 2.91 7.63 -14.79
C GLU A 518 3.99 6.90 -15.61
N GLY A 519 5.11 6.54 -14.97
CA GLY A 519 6.23 5.81 -15.55
C GLY A 519 7.17 6.68 -16.40
N THR A 520 7.09 8.00 -16.27
CA THR A 520 8.02 8.93 -16.94
C THR A 520 9.26 9.08 -16.07
N PRO A 521 10.48 8.87 -16.60
CA PRO A 521 11.71 9.19 -15.86
C PRO A 521 11.70 10.64 -15.39
N THR A 522 12.17 10.88 -14.18
CA THR A 522 12.32 12.25 -13.68
C THR A 522 13.46 12.98 -14.40
N GLN A 523 13.43 14.31 -14.36
CA GLN A 523 14.42 15.17 -14.99
C GLN A 523 14.68 16.41 -14.14
N CYS A 524 15.75 17.13 -14.48
CA CYS A 524 15.98 18.50 -14.04
C CYS A 524 15.27 19.45 -15.01
N THR A 525 14.14 20.01 -14.59
CA THR A 525 13.32 20.91 -15.41
C THR A 525 13.62 22.36 -15.05
N THR A 526 14.22 23.11 -15.96
CA THR A 526 14.39 24.56 -15.79
C THR A 526 13.06 25.28 -15.92
N LEU A 527 12.61 25.90 -14.83
CA LEU A 527 11.34 26.63 -14.76
C LEU A 527 11.54 28.11 -15.09
N ILE A 528 12.55 28.72 -14.47
CA ILE A 528 12.92 30.12 -14.68
C ILE A 528 14.43 30.14 -14.98
N GLU A 529 14.85 30.88 -15.99
CA GLU A 529 16.25 31.08 -16.35
C GLU A 529 16.53 32.56 -16.52
N ASP A 530 17.50 33.09 -15.75
CA ASP A 530 17.83 34.52 -15.72
C ASP A 530 16.57 35.42 -15.60
N GLY A 531 15.62 35.00 -14.77
CA GLY A 531 14.35 35.68 -14.51
C GLY A 531 13.25 35.47 -15.56
N VAL A 532 13.51 34.74 -16.64
CA VAL A 532 12.56 34.46 -17.73
C VAL A 532 11.89 33.10 -17.53
N LEU A 533 10.55 33.06 -17.62
CA LEU A 533 9.78 31.82 -17.52
C LEU A 533 10.03 30.92 -18.74
N LYS A 534 10.48 29.68 -18.52
CA LYS A 534 10.86 28.73 -19.58
C LYS A 534 9.79 27.67 -19.84
N GLY A 535 9.04 27.25 -18.83
CA GLY A 535 8.04 26.20 -18.96
C GLY A 535 7.29 25.90 -17.68
N TYR A 536 6.56 24.79 -17.71
CA TYR A 536 5.74 24.28 -16.61
C TYR A 536 6.13 22.83 -16.34
N ILE A 537 5.94 22.37 -15.10
CA ILE A 537 6.01 20.94 -14.79
C ILE A 537 4.71 20.25 -15.20
N GLN A 538 4.81 19.05 -15.78
CA GLN A 538 3.73 18.38 -16.48
C GLN A 538 3.52 16.94 -16.00
N ASP A 539 2.25 16.54 -16.01
CA ASP A 539 1.83 15.15 -16.12
C ASP A 539 1.48 14.84 -17.59
N SER A 540 1.11 13.59 -17.88
CA SER A 540 0.79 13.16 -19.23
C SER A 540 -0.52 13.71 -19.79
N LEU A 541 -1.48 14.04 -18.93
CA LEU A 541 -2.74 14.65 -19.35
C LEU A 541 -2.51 16.08 -19.84
N ASN A 542 -1.87 16.91 -19.01
CA ASN A 542 -1.68 18.33 -19.29
C ASN A 542 -0.61 18.54 -20.36
N ALA A 543 0.47 17.75 -20.37
CA ALA A 543 1.44 17.75 -21.46
C ALA A 543 0.76 17.57 -22.83
N ARG A 544 -0.13 16.57 -22.95
CA ARG A 544 -0.88 16.31 -24.19
C ARG A 544 -1.78 17.48 -24.58
N LEU A 545 -2.55 18.02 -23.63
CA LEU A 545 -3.49 19.11 -23.89
C LEU A 545 -2.77 20.42 -24.26
N MET A 546 -1.60 20.67 -23.67
CA MET A 546 -0.78 21.86 -23.93
C MET A 546 0.24 21.68 -25.07
N LYS A 547 0.36 20.46 -25.62
CA LYS A 547 1.41 20.08 -26.59
C LYS A 547 2.83 20.33 -26.07
N MET A 548 3.05 20.06 -24.78
CA MET A 548 4.33 20.20 -24.10
C MET A 548 4.98 18.82 -23.87
N PRO A 549 6.31 18.74 -23.71
CA PRO A 549 6.98 17.50 -23.32
C PRO A 549 6.55 17.07 -21.91
N LEU A 550 6.70 15.76 -21.63
CA LEU A 550 6.60 15.23 -20.27
C LEU A 550 7.81 15.68 -19.46
N THR A 551 7.63 15.88 -18.16
CA THR A 551 8.70 16.36 -17.28
C THR A 551 8.98 15.46 -16.07
N GLY A 552 8.32 14.31 -15.97
CA GLY A 552 8.49 13.41 -14.82
C GLY A 552 7.88 13.98 -13.53
N ASN A 553 6.78 14.72 -13.64
CA ASN A 553 6.09 15.36 -12.51
C ASN A 553 4.66 14.85 -12.32
N GLY A 554 4.24 13.80 -13.02
CA GLY A 554 2.92 13.18 -12.82
C GLY A 554 2.90 12.33 -11.55
N ARG A 555 2.61 12.93 -10.40
CA ARG A 555 2.68 12.26 -9.09
C ARG A 555 1.32 12.11 -8.43
N ARG A 556 1.15 11.05 -7.64
CA ARG A 556 -0.03 10.77 -6.81
C ARG A 556 0.38 10.40 -5.40
N GLU A 557 -0.51 10.59 -4.44
CA GLU A 557 -0.29 10.12 -3.06
C GLU A 557 -0.28 8.60 -2.96
N SER A 558 -1.30 7.94 -3.55
CA SER A 558 -1.42 6.48 -3.51
C SER A 558 -2.15 5.93 -4.74
N PHE A 559 -2.34 4.61 -4.78
CA PHE A 559 -3.16 3.94 -5.78
C PHE A 559 -4.61 4.44 -5.82
N ALA A 560 -5.11 5.04 -4.74
CA ALA A 560 -6.47 5.58 -4.60
C ALA A 560 -6.55 7.07 -4.98
N SER A 561 -5.49 7.62 -5.58
CA SER A 561 -5.44 9.02 -5.97
C SER A 561 -5.10 9.19 -7.45
N LEU A 562 -5.64 10.25 -8.06
CA LEU A 562 -5.30 10.65 -9.41
C LEU A 562 -3.90 11.30 -9.45
N PRO A 563 -3.04 10.93 -10.41
CA PRO A 563 -1.80 11.69 -10.61
C PRO A 563 -2.11 13.08 -11.14
N LEU A 564 -1.32 14.05 -10.70
CA LEU A 564 -1.38 15.46 -11.06
C LEU A 564 0.06 15.96 -11.32
N PRO A 565 0.27 17.09 -12.03
CA PRO A 565 1.57 17.74 -12.04
C PRO A 565 1.94 18.20 -10.62
N ARG A 566 3.08 17.72 -10.11
CA ARG A 566 3.60 17.96 -8.75
C ARG A 566 5.12 18.14 -8.77
N MET A 567 5.60 19.04 -7.91
CA MET A 567 7.03 19.27 -7.69
C MET A 567 7.79 18.02 -7.22
N THR A 568 9.12 18.03 -7.41
CA THR A 568 10.07 17.04 -6.89
C THR A 568 11.00 17.70 -5.87
N ASN A 569 12.16 18.21 -6.31
CA ASN A 569 13.04 19.07 -5.51
C ASN A 569 13.14 20.44 -6.21
N THR A 570 12.44 21.45 -5.70
CA THR A 570 12.39 22.78 -6.33
C THR A 570 13.38 23.74 -5.68
N TYR A 571 14.35 24.26 -6.44
CA TYR A 571 15.36 25.15 -5.87
C TYR A 571 15.91 26.20 -6.83
N MET A 572 16.43 27.28 -6.25
CA MET A 572 17.14 28.36 -6.96
C MET A 572 18.64 28.04 -7.06
N LEU A 573 19.26 28.31 -8.20
CA LEU A 573 20.71 28.18 -8.37
C LEU A 573 21.49 29.27 -7.62
N SER A 574 22.72 28.96 -7.22
CA SER A 574 23.61 29.93 -6.57
C SER A 574 23.94 31.13 -7.45
N GLY A 575 24.02 32.30 -6.81
CA GLY A 575 24.62 33.50 -7.36
C GLY A 575 26.09 33.63 -6.98
N HIS A 576 26.55 34.87 -6.83
CA HIS A 576 27.97 35.17 -6.62
C HIS A 576 28.27 35.91 -5.31
N TYR A 577 27.26 36.41 -4.60
CA TYR A 577 27.47 37.17 -3.37
C TYR A 577 27.85 36.26 -2.20
N ASP A 578 28.67 36.77 -1.29
CA ASP A 578 28.88 36.11 -0.01
C ASP A 578 27.64 36.29 0.88
N PRO A 579 27.12 35.23 1.54
CA PRO A 579 25.96 35.34 2.43
C PRO A 579 26.11 36.41 3.53
N GLN A 580 27.32 36.62 4.05
CA GLN A 580 27.58 37.66 5.05
C GLN A 580 27.48 39.07 4.45
N GLU A 581 27.89 39.27 3.20
CA GLU A 581 27.70 40.53 2.49
C GLU A 581 26.21 40.85 2.32
N ILE A 582 25.39 39.83 2.05
CA ILE A 582 23.94 39.98 1.91
C ILE A 582 23.32 40.43 3.24
N VAL A 583 23.67 39.79 4.36
CA VAL A 583 23.16 40.18 5.69
C VAL A 583 23.68 41.57 6.08
N ALA A 584 24.95 41.86 5.81
CA ALA A 584 25.56 43.17 6.10
C ALA A 584 24.92 44.32 5.28
N SER A 585 24.30 44.01 4.15
CA SER A 585 23.63 44.99 3.29
C SER A 585 22.29 45.51 3.85
N ILE A 586 21.76 44.88 4.91
CA ILE A 586 20.48 45.27 5.52
C ILE A 586 20.67 46.53 6.38
N ASP A 587 20.05 47.65 6.00
CA ASP A 587 20.01 48.83 6.88
C ASP A 587 19.03 48.62 8.05
N ARG A 588 17.79 48.23 7.76
CA ARG A 588 16.79 47.80 8.76
C ARG A 588 15.89 46.73 8.15
N GLY A 589 15.77 45.57 8.79
CA GLY A 589 14.98 44.47 8.26
C GLY A 589 15.15 43.15 9.01
N LEU A 590 14.74 42.06 8.35
CA LEU A 590 14.80 40.72 8.93
C LEU A 590 15.82 39.84 8.23
N TYR A 591 16.51 39.02 9.03
CA TYR A 591 17.20 37.82 8.57
C TYR A 591 16.45 36.59 9.05
N ALA A 592 15.73 35.92 8.14
CA ALA A 592 14.92 34.75 8.42
C ALA A 592 15.65 33.47 7.97
N VAL A 593 16.16 32.71 8.94
CA VAL A 593 17.00 31.53 8.68
C VAL A 593 16.21 30.24 8.60
N ASN A 594 15.04 30.19 9.22
CA ASN A 594 14.19 29.00 9.19
C ASN A 594 12.71 29.38 9.20
N PHE A 595 11.89 28.48 8.67
CA PHE A 595 10.46 28.67 8.43
C PHE A 595 9.67 27.47 8.95
N GLY A 596 8.39 27.71 9.25
CA GLY A 596 7.42 26.64 9.36
C GLY A 596 6.96 26.17 7.98
N GLY A 597 5.66 25.94 7.82
CA GLY A 597 5.02 25.75 6.52
C GLY A 597 4.63 27.06 5.84
N GLY A 598 4.14 26.93 4.61
CA GLY A 598 3.55 28.01 3.82
C GLY A 598 2.22 27.60 3.19
N GLN A 599 1.54 28.59 2.61
CA GLN A 599 0.34 28.39 1.79
C GLN A 599 0.31 29.44 0.68
N VAL A 600 -0.19 29.05 -0.49
CA VAL A 600 -0.39 29.95 -1.64
C VAL A 600 -1.82 29.88 -2.18
N ASP A 601 -2.37 31.04 -2.53
CA ASP A 601 -3.47 31.18 -3.48
C ASP A 601 -2.88 31.41 -4.88
N ILE A 602 -2.88 30.35 -5.68
CA ILE A 602 -2.32 30.34 -7.04
C ILE A 602 -3.01 31.28 -8.04
N THR A 603 -4.25 31.68 -7.77
CA THR A 603 -5.03 32.54 -8.68
C THR A 603 -4.67 34.00 -8.48
N SER A 604 -4.61 34.43 -7.21
CA SER A 604 -4.12 35.78 -6.90
C SER A 604 -2.59 35.88 -6.91
N GLY A 605 -1.90 34.74 -6.78
CA GLY A 605 -0.46 34.64 -6.59
C GLY A 605 0.00 35.03 -5.19
N LYS A 606 -0.92 35.20 -4.23
CA LYS A 606 -0.58 35.59 -2.85
C LYS A 606 -0.12 34.37 -2.05
N PHE A 607 0.98 34.51 -1.34
CA PHE A 607 1.50 33.47 -0.45
C PHE A 607 1.72 34.00 0.96
N VAL A 608 1.72 33.07 1.91
CA VAL A 608 2.02 33.33 3.32
C VAL A 608 2.89 32.20 3.87
N PHE A 609 3.93 32.54 4.62
CA PHE A 609 4.68 31.59 5.45
C PHE A 609 5.16 32.26 6.73
N SER A 610 5.44 31.49 7.77
CA SER A 610 5.85 32.03 9.06
C SER A 610 7.29 31.66 9.37
N ALA A 611 8.12 32.66 9.69
CA ALA A 611 9.48 32.41 10.12
C ALA A 611 9.46 31.70 11.48
N SER A 612 10.13 30.55 11.55
CA SER A 612 10.29 29.77 12.78
C SER A 612 11.55 30.18 13.54
N VAL A 613 12.51 30.77 12.83
CA VAL A 613 13.68 31.48 13.37
C VAL A 613 13.99 32.69 12.51
N ALA A 614 13.95 33.88 13.12
CA ALA A 614 14.33 35.13 12.46
C ALA A 614 15.03 36.08 13.43
N TYR A 615 15.78 37.03 12.87
CA TYR A 615 16.53 38.04 13.59
C TYR A 615 16.20 39.43 13.07
N TRP A 616 16.10 40.40 13.97
CA TRP A 616 16.12 41.81 13.62
C TRP A 616 17.55 42.25 13.30
N VAL A 617 17.73 42.90 12.15
CA VAL A 617 19.03 43.39 11.69
C VAL A 617 18.96 44.91 11.52
N GLU A 618 19.95 45.59 12.10
CA GLU A 618 20.15 47.04 11.93
C GLU A 618 21.60 47.34 11.56
N LYS A 619 21.79 48.17 10.54
CA LYS A 619 23.09 48.61 10.02
C LYS A 619 24.04 47.43 9.77
N GLY A 620 23.51 46.38 9.14
CA GLY A 620 24.22 45.16 8.79
C GLY A 620 24.55 44.24 9.97
N LYS A 621 24.02 44.49 11.18
CA LYS A 621 24.31 43.69 12.39
C LYS A 621 23.05 43.10 12.98
N ILE A 622 23.10 41.79 13.25
CA ILE A 622 22.07 41.06 13.98
C ILE A 622 21.97 41.62 15.40
N GLN A 623 20.77 42.04 15.80
CA GLN A 623 20.51 42.65 17.10
C GLN A 623 19.92 41.65 18.09
N TYR A 624 18.78 41.04 17.75
CA TYR A 624 18.06 40.11 18.62
C TYR A 624 17.15 39.17 17.80
N PRO A 625 16.84 37.97 18.32
CA PRO A 625 15.87 37.08 17.70
C PRO A 625 14.45 37.63 17.80
N VAL A 626 13.65 37.40 16.75
CA VAL A 626 12.24 37.80 16.69
C VAL A 626 11.34 36.61 16.41
N LYS A 627 10.10 36.69 16.89
CA LYS A 627 9.06 35.67 16.69
C LYS A 627 7.76 36.30 16.19
N GLY A 628 6.92 35.50 15.54
CA GLY A 628 5.64 35.94 15.00
C GLY A 628 5.79 36.73 13.70
N ALA A 629 6.89 36.57 12.97
CA ALA A 629 7.08 37.18 11.66
C ALA A 629 6.39 36.33 10.58
N THR A 630 5.11 36.60 10.35
CA THR A 630 4.41 36.06 9.17
C THR A 630 4.75 36.88 7.95
N ILE A 631 5.33 36.27 6.94
CA ILE A 631 5.74 36.93 5.71
C ILE A 631 4.65 36.74 4.66
N ILE A 632 4.23 37.85 4.05
CA ILE A 632 3.14 37.90 3.06
C ILE A 632 3.69 38.56 1.80
N GLY A 633 3.41 37.96 0.65
CA GLY A 633 3.84 38.49 -0.64
C GLY A 633 2.98 38.03 -1.80
N ASN A 634 3.36 38.46 -2.99
CA ASN A 634 2.80 38.01 -4.26
C ASN A 634 3.92 37.40 -5.09
N GLY A 635 3.80 36.13 -5.50
CA GLY A 635 4.89 35.36 -6.09
C GLY A 635 5.64 36.07 -7.22
N PRO A 636 4.97 36.40 -8.34
CA PRO A 636 5.57 37.15 -9.45
C PRO A 636 6.21 38.48 -9.06
N GLU A 637 5.65 39.21 -8.09
CA GLU A 637 6.17 40.53 -7.71
C GLU A 637 7.33 40.41 -6.72
N SER A 638 7.23 39.54 -5.71
CA SER A 638 8.29 39.29 -4.72
C SER A 638 9.58 38.80 -5.38
N LEU A 639 9.50 37.95 -6.41
CA LEU A 639 10.69 37.48 -7.12
C LEU A 639 11.35 38.55 -7.99
N LYS A 640 10.64 39.62 -8.38
CA LYS A 640 11.24 40.78 -9.06
C LYS A 640 12.01 41.68 -8.09
N GLN A 641 11.72 41.59 -6.80
CA GLN A 641 12.41 42.33 -5.73
C GLN A 641 13.67 41.63 -5.22
N VAL A 642 14.06 40.50 -5.82
CA VAL A 642 15.32 39.82 -5.49
C VAL A 642 16.49 40.65 -6.00
N SER A 643 17.32 41.15 -5.09
CA SER A 643 18.44 42.06 -5.41
C SER A 643 19.82 41.42 -5.23
N MET A 644 19.95 40.42 -4.35
CA MET A 644 21.20 39.69 -4.12
C MET A 644 20.93 38.20 -3.95
N ILE A 645 21.80 37.37 -4.56
CA ILE A 645 21.73 35.90 -4.51
C ILE A 645 23.11 35.36 -4.09
N GLY A 646 23.12 34.59 -3.01
CA GLY A 646 24.31 34.03 -2.39
C GLY A 646 24.90 32.84 -3.14
N ASN A 647 26.14 32.51 -2.82
CA ASN A 647 26.88 31.37 -3.37
C ASN A 647 26.76 30.07 -2.54
N ASP A 648 25.81 30.02 -1.60
CA ASP A 648 25.69 29.00 -0.54
C ASP A 648 24.44 28.12 -0.65
N LEU A 649 24.10 27.67 -1.88
CA LEU A 649 22.91 26.85 -2.11
C LEU A 649 22.90 25.62 -1.20
N ARG A 650 21.81 25.48 -0.45
CA ARG A 650 21.46 24.25 0.27
C ARG A 650 20.03 23.85 -0.08
N LEU A 651 19.79 22.54 -0.06
CA LEU A 651 18.44 21.97 -0.02
C LEU A 651 18.09 21.64 1.42
N ASP A 652 16.80 21.44 1.68
CA ASP A 652 16.32 20.98 2.98
C ASP A 652 16.88 19.60 3.36
N SER A 653 16.77 19.28 4.65
CA SER A 653 17.23 18.03 5.26
C SER A 653 16.36 16.81 4.93
N GLY A 654 15.30 16.97 4.13
CA GLY A 654 14.33 15.94 3.80
C GLY A 654 13.12 15.95 4.72
N VAL A 655 12.54 17.13 4.94
CA VAL A 655 11.35 17.34 5.78
C VAL A 655 10.09 17.68 4.99
N GLY A 656 10.25 18.08 3.72
CA GLY A 656 9.16 18.59 2.89
C GLY A 656 8.00 17.61 2.68
N VAL A 657 6.78 18.12 2.89
CA VAL A 657 5.51 17.48 2.54
C VAL A 657 4.65 18.54 1.86
N CYS A 658 4.25 18.27 0.62
CA CYS A 658 3.45 19.19 -0.18
C CYS A 658 2.02 18.66 -0.29
N GLY A 659 1.03 19.52 0.00
CA GLY A 659 -0.39 19.21 -0.12
C GLY A 659 -1.01 19.87 -1.36
N LYS A 660 -1.76 19.11 -2.17
CA LYS A 660 -2.54 19.64 -3.30
C LYS A 660 -3.77 18.76 -3.54
N GLU A 661 -4.97 19.36 -3.63
CA GLU A 661 -6.22 18.63 -3.89
C GLU A 661 -6.44 17.47 -2.90
N GLY A 662 -6.11 17.69 -1.62
CA GLY A 662 -6.17 16.67 -0.57
C GLY A 662 -5.05 15.63 -0.59
N GLN A 663 -4.12 15.68 -1.56
CA GLN A 663 -3.01 14.73 -1.69
C GLN A 663 -1.69 15.25 -1.11
N SER A 664 -1.05 14.45 -0.28
CA SER A 664 0.27 14.71 0.32
C SER A 664 1.37 13.91 -0.36
N VAL A 665 2.45 14.57 -0.79
CA VAL A 665 3.63 13.89 -1.37
C VAL A 665 4.94 14.42 -0.80
N PRO A 666 6.00 13.59 -0.70
CA PRO A 666 7.32 14.04 -0.29
C PRO A 666 7.94 14.93 -1.36
N VAL A 667 8.47 16.09 -0.95
CA VAL A 667 9.15 17.06 -1.82
C VAL A 667 10.43 17.55 -1.17
N GLY A 668 11.31 18.16 -1.96
CA GLY A 668 12.44 18.94 -1.49
C GLY A 668 12.31 20.40 -1.89
N VAL A 669 12.91 21.29 -1.10
CA VAL A 669 13.04 22.72 -1.43
C VAL A 669 14.47 23.18 -1.19
N GLY A 670 14.90 24.23 -1.87
CA GLY A 670 16.23 24.78 -1.65
C GLY A 670 16.42 26.18 -2.22
N GLN A 671 17.35 26.91 -1.66
CA GLN A 671 17.84 28.18 -2.19
C GLN A 671 19.19 28.51 -1.55
N PRO A 672 20.00 29.39 -2.16
CA PRO A 672 21.04 30.10 -1.43
C PRO A 672 20.44 31.17 -0.51
N THR A 673 21.29 31.81 0.29
CA THR A 673 20.92 33.05 0.96
C THR A 673 20.50 34.09 -0.08
N LEU A 674 19.36 34.75 0.10
CA LEU A 674 18.88 35.76 -0.86
C LEU A 674 18.28 36.97 -0.14
N ARG A 675 18.36 38.14 -0.80
CA ARG A 675 17.76 39.39 -0.34
C ARG A 675 16.56 39.76 -1.18
N ILE A 676 15.45 40.05 -0.52
CA ILE A 676 14.25 40.68 -1.10
C ILE A 676 14.15 42.09 -0.52
N ASP A 677 14.19 43.09 -1.39
CA ASP A 677 14.27 44.49 -0.95
C ASP A 677 13.03 44.97 -0.21
N GLU A 678 11.85 44.50 -0.62
CA GLU A 678 10.58 44.85 0.00
C GLU A 678 9.67 43.62 0.13
N MET A 679 9.31 43.29 1.36
CA MET A 679 8.31 42.27 1.66
C MET A 679 7.51 42.64 2.91
N THR A 680 6.24 42.26 2.95
CA THR A 680 5.36 42.59 4.09
C THR A 680 5.55 41.57 5.21
N VAL A 681 5.87 42.08 6.40
CA VAL A 681 5.98 41.28 7.62
C VAL A 681 4.80 41.61 8.53
N GLY A 682 4.03 40.59 8.91
CA GLY A 682 2.91 40.64 9.85
C GLY A 682 3.39 40.41 11.27
N GLY A 683 4.15 41.37 11.82
CA GLY A 683 4.58 41.37 13.21
C GLY A 683 3.57 41.99 14.18
N THR A 684 3.91 42.04 15.47
CA THR A 684 3.06 42.58 16.54
C THR A 684 3.77 43.60 17.44
N ALA A 685 5.03 43.96 17.13
CA ALA A 685 5.84 44.91 17.90
C ALA A 685 5.38 46.37 17.78
#